data_AF-A0A7V5LR66-F1
#
_entry.id   AF-A0A7V5LR66-F1
#
_cell.length_a   1.000
_cell.length_b   1.000
_cell.length_c   1.000
_cell.angle_alpha   90.00
_cell.angle_beta   90.00
_cell.angle_gamma   90.00
#
_symmetry.space_group_name_H-M   'P 1'
#
loop_
_entity.id
_entity.type
_entity.pdbx_description
1 polymer ?
#
loop_
_entity_poly.entity_id
_entity_poly.type
_entity_poly.pdbx_seq_one_letter_code
_entity_poly.pdbx_strand_id
1 'polypeptide(L)'
;MHWSQKKFFLYLAVISISFFSFIIIIAPSELKAALFSPSTQKKQKTIKAYRLKSPIIIDGKLTEEAWRQSGLDDFTQSDPIDGGKPSEKTEVWIAYDENALYVAARLYDSSPQEITLRLGRRDDFVESDWFIFAVDPYFDRRSGYMFAVNPAGSICDWTLYNDINRDSTWDGIWEWATQIDDQGWSVEIRIPFDQLRFPPQENYVWGVNFERRIQRKHERNTFVWVPKDDIGYVSRFARLEGISGIKTGYHLEIWPYTVGQAYFSPEEPGNPFQTGQQYLGNIGLDLKFGLKSNLTLDATFNPDFGQVEVDPAVINLTAFETYYREKRPFFIEGNNIFSEFGRGGVAYNLNINWPSPTFFYSRRIGRSPQGYVTQQGYVKSPDRTTILGAFKLSGKMSGNWNMSLISALTAREYAQIDQSGQLIQQEVEPLTYYGVFRSLKEFSQGHRGIGILATAVVRNLRSEPLTTLLADKAFALAMDGWTFLDQDRNWVLSGWLGGTYLHGSQEAIFQIQQSSLHYFQRPDASHLQLKEDVTSLLGWGGRFQLNKQKGRTLVNFALGALSPGFDPNDAGFQFGGSDLINWSFVLGYLWPHPTKITREAVVAAGPFQSYDFGRNKIWEGFLVLAQGQFLNYWSFSSLIAYNPDTISKTLTRGGPLVKVPYGYEIDLSFSSDTRKPLIFSVSSGLYRRPTIG
;
A
#
# COMPACT_ATOMS: atom_id res chain seq x y z
N MET A 1 51.54 -14.56 20.82
CA MET A 1 51.21 -15.88 20.21
C MET A 1 50.08 -15.63 19.21
N HIS A 2 50.45 -15.26 18.00
CA HIS A 2 49.54 -14.95 16.89
C HIS A 2 49.41 -16.20 16.01
N TRP A 3 48.17 -16.65 15.79
CA TRP A 3 47.66 -17.53 14.72
C TRP A 3 46.60 -18.48 15.28
N SER A 4 45.32 -18.09 15.28
CA SER A 4 44.19 -19.06 15.29
C SER A 4 42.79 -18.47 15.06
N GLN A 5 42.54 -17.15 15.13
CA GLN A 5 41.17 -16.64 15.05
C GLN A 5 40.58 -16.46 13.64
N LYS A 6 41.42 -16.47 12.58
CA LYS A 6 40.94 -16.31 11.20
C LYS A 6 40.35 -17.59 10.57
N LYS A 7 40.50 -18.77 11.20
CA LYS A 7 39.94 -20.03 10.69
C LYS A 7 38.54 -20.39 11.23
N PHE A 8 38.08 -19.71 12.28
CA PHE A 8 36.74 -19.96 12.85
C PHE A 8 35.61 -19.31 12.01
N PHE A 9 35.87 -18.14 11.43
CA PHE A 9 34.92 -17.44 10.54
C PHE A 9 34.82 -18.05 9.13
N LEU A 10 35.84 -18.78 8.66
CA LEU A 10 35.80 -19.45 7.36
C LEU A 10 35.03 -20.78 7.41
N TYR A 11 34.97 -21.44 8.57
CA TYR A 11 34.21 -22.69 8.74
C TYR A 11 32.69 -22.47 8.91
N LEU A 12 32.25 -21.33 9.45
CA LEU A 12 30.83 -20.96 9.52
C LEU A 12 30.27 -20.47 8.15
N ALA A 13 31.12 -19.91 7.30
CA ALA A 13 30.75 -19.54 5.93
C ALA A 13 30.63 -20.75 4.99
N VAL A 14 31.39 -21.83 5.22
CA VAL A 14 31.37 -23.04 4.37
C VAL A 14 30.29 -24.05 4.79
N ILE A 15 29.85 -24.03 6.04
CA ILE A 15 28.74 -24.89 6.52
C ILE A 15 27.36 -24.27 6.21
N SER A 16 27.28 -22.95 5.98
CA SER A 16 26.05 -22.27 5.55
C SER A 16 25.83 -22.30 4.03
N ILE A 17 26.86 -22.67 3.25
CA ILE A 17 26.80 -22.81 1.79
C ILE A 17 26.48 -24.26 1.35
N SER A 18 26.61 -25.25 2.24
CA SER A 18 26.42 -26.67 1.90
C SER A 18 25.02 -27.23 2.18
N PHE A 19 24.09 -26.43 2.70
CA PHE A 19 22.66 -26.81 2.84
C PHE A 19 21.73 -26.08 1.84
N PHE A 20 22.28 -25.19 1.01
CA PHE A 20 21.54 -24.43 -0.01
C PHE A 20 21.82 -24.89 -1.46
N SER A 21 22.54 -25.99 -1.65
CA SER A 21 22.96 -26.49 -2.98
C SER A 21 22.38 -27.84 -3.38
N PHE A 22 21.27 -28.29 -2.78
CA PHE A 22 20.69 -29.61 -3.10
C PHE A 22 19.16 -29.63 -3.21
N ILE A 23 18.56 -28.64 -3.89
CA ILE A 23 17.29 -28.83 -4.65
C ILE A 23 17.43 -28.05 -5.98
N ILE A 24 18.37 -28.48 -6.81
CA ILE A 24 18.26 -28.37 -8.27
C ILE A 24 18.19 -29.82 -8.74
N ILE A 25 17.03 -30.45 -8.55
CA ILE A 25 16.73 -31.68 -9.25
C ILE A 25 16.22 -31.26 -10.62
N ILE A 26 17.04 -31.57 -11.61
CA ILE A 26 16.76 -31.60 -13.03
C ILE A 26 15.44 -32.36 -13.22
N ALA A 27 14.36 -31.62 -13.45
CA ALA A 27 13.16 -32.21 -14.01
C ALA A 27 13.48 -32.60 -15.46
N PRO A 28 13.26 -33.87 -15.87
CA PRO A 28 13.45 -34.29 -17.25
C PRO A 28 12.64 -33.40 -18.18
N SER A 29 13.28 -32.94 -19.26
CA SER A 29 12.78 -32.01 -20.28
C SER A 29 11.55 -32.50 -21.07
N GLU A 30 10.94 -33.62 -20.70
CA GLU A 30 9.88 -34.29 -21.46
C GLU A 30 8.47 -34.13 -20.86
N LEU A 31 8.30 -33.52 -19.68
CA LEU A 31 6.97 -33.25 -19.09
C LEU A 31 6.40 -31.86 -19.44
N LYS A 32 6.96 -31.16 -20.43
CA LYS A 32 6.57 -29.78 -20.81
C LYS A 32 5.44 -29.69 -21.86
N ALA A 33 5.00 -30.80 -22.46
CA ALA A 33 4.19 -30.74 -23.67
C ALA A 33 2.68 -31.03 -23.52
N ALA A 34 2.15 -31.36 -22.34
CA ALA A 34 0.77 -31.85 -22.21
C ALA A 34 -0.21 -30.96 -21.42
N LEU A 35 0.18 -29.76 -20.96
CA LEU A 35 -0.69 -28.90 -20.12
C LEU A 35 -0.86 -27.45 -20.62
N PHE A 36 -0.30 -27.09 -21.77
CA PHE A 36 -0.36 -25.72 -22.26
C PHE A 36 -0.91 -25.70 -23.68
N SER A 37 -2.22 -25.47 -23.79
CA SER A 37 -2.77 -24.92 -25.03
C SER A 37 -2.16 -23.53 -25.22
N PRO A 38 -1.52 -23.23 -26.37
CA PRO A 38 -1.04 -21.88 -26.65
C PRO A 38 -2.25 -20.94 -26.66
N SER A 39 -2.29 -20.00 -25.72
CA SER A 39 -3.32 -18.96 -25.76
C SER A 39 -3.10 -18.14 -27.04
N THR A 40 -4.12 -18.06 -27.88
CA THR A 40 -4.12 -17.19 -29.05
C THR A 40 -3.96 -15.75 -28.59
N GLN A 41 -2.76 -15.20 -28.70
CA GLN A 41 -2.46 -13.80 -28.40
C GLN A 41 -3.30 -12.92 -29.35
N LYS A 42 -4.40 -12.35 -28.85
CA LYS A 42 -5.15 -11.32 -29.58
C LYS A 42 -4.21 -10.15 -29.89
N LYS A 43 -4.21 -9.71 -31.15
CA LYS A 43 -3.41 -8.58 -31.63
C LYS A 43 -3.77 -7.33 -30.82
N GLN A 44 -2.77 -6.69 -30.20
CA GLN A 44 -2.94 -5.48 -29.37
C GLN A 44 -3.57 -4.36 -30.22
N LYS A 45 -4.64 -3.72 -29.71
CA LYS A 45 -5.30 -2.59 -30.38
C LYS A 45 -4.34 -1.39 -30.47
N THR A 46 -4.39 -0.64 -31.57
CA THR A 46 -3.61 0.60 -31.76
C THR A 46 -4.56 1.74 -32.10
N ILE A 47 -4.33 2.90 -31.47
CA ILE A 47 -5.09 4.15 -31.58
C ILE A 47 -4.09 5.25 -31.95
N LYS A 48 -4.53 6.26 -32.73
CA LYS A 48 -3.75 7.48 -32.96
C LYS A 48 -4.39 8.66 -32.25
N ALA A 49 -3.59 9.44 -31.52
CA ALA A 49 -4.02 10.71 -30.94
C ALA A 49 -4.15 11.78 -32.04
N TYR A 50 -5.20 12.60 -31.98
CA TYR A 50 -5.38 13.73 -32.89
C TYR A 50 -4.61 14.96 -32.37
N ARG A 51 -3.72 15.54 -33.19
CA ARG A 51 -3.08 16.82 -32.82
C ARG A 51 -4.05 17.96 -33.05
N LEU A 52 -4.35 18.72 -32.00
CA LEU A 52 -5.26 19.86 -32.06
C LEU A 52 -4.73 20.95 -32.98
N LYS A 53 -5.64 21.58 -33.73
CA LYS A 53 -5.39 22.76 -34.56
C LYS A 53 -5.95 24.04 -33.94
N SER A 54 -6.90 23.89 -33.03
CA SER A 54 -7.60 24.95 -32.31
C SER A 54 -7.77 24.52 -30.86
N PRO A 55 -7.86 25.46 -29.90
CA PRO A 55 -8.14 25.14 -28.49
C PRO A 55 -9.47 24.40 -28.32
N ILE A 56 -9.54 23.54 -27.31
CA ILE A 56 -10.79 22.90 -26.84
C ILE A 56 -11.32 23.69 -25.64
N ILE A 57 -12.64 23.95 -25.61
CA ILE A 57 -13.29 24.51 -24.42
C ILE A 57 -13.89 23.34 -23.66
N ILE A 58 -13.49 23.13 -22.41
CA ILE A 58 -13.99 22.03 -21.59
C ILE A 58 -15.39 22.40 -21.06
N ASP A 59 -16.43 22.08 -21.84
CA ASP A 59 -17.83 22.38 -21.50
C ASP A 59 -18.79 21.17 -21.62
N GLY A 60 -18.28 20.04 -22.10
CA GLY A 60 -19.01 18.77 -22.21
C GLY A 60 -19.88 18.65 -23.46
N LYS A 61 -19.94 19.65 -24.36
CA LYS A 61 -20.87 19.67 -25.51
C LYS A 61 -20.36 19.00 -26.77
N LEU A 62 -19.07 18.66 -26.85
CA LEU A 62 -18.45 17.98 -27.98
C LEU A 62 -18.63 18.71 -29.33
N THR A 63 -18.50 20.04 -29.37
CA THR A 63 -18.82 20.84 -30.57
C THR A 63 -17.64 21.06 -31.52
N GLU A 64 -16.44 20.85 -31.01
CA GLU A 64 -15.14 21.12 -31.60
C GLU A 64 -14.80 20.18 -32.76
N GLU A 65 -13.97 20.65 -33.70
CA GLU A 65 -13.57 19.87 -34.90
C GLU A 65 -12.95 18.52 -34.54
N ALA A 66 -12.19 18.46 -33.45
CA ALA A 66 -11.53 17.24 -32.99
C ALA A 66 -12.53 16.10 -32.69
N TRP A 67 -13.74 16.45 -32.25
CA TRP A 67 -14.79 15.51 -31.84
C TRP A 67 -15.76 15.14 -32.97
N ARG A 68 -15.67 15.81 -34.13
CA ARG A 68 -16.49 15.50 -35.32
C ARG A 68 -15.94 14.35 -36.16
N GLN A 69 -14.73 13.89 -35.88
CA GLN A 69 -14.13 12.73 -36.51
C GLN A 69 -14.80 11.44 -36.01
N SER A 70 -14.59 10.30 -36.68
CA SER A 70 -15.08 9.02 -36.17
C SER A 70 -14.42 8.67 -34.83
N GLY A 71 -15.23 8.51 -33.78
CA GLY A 71 -14.77 8.09 -32.46
C GLY A 71 -14.45 6.60 -32.39
N LEU A 72 -13.71 6.21 -31.36
CA LEU A 72 -13.43 4.82 -31.03
C LEU A 72 -14.69 4.19 -30.42
N ASP A 73 -15.23 3.14 -31.05
CA ASP A 73 -16.52 2.55 -30.66
C ASP A 73 -16.49 1.03 -30.42
N ASP A 74 -15.35 0.38 -30.64
CA ASP A 74 -15.15 -1.07 -30.48
C ASP A 74 -14.98 -1.49 -28.99
N PHE A 75 -16.01 -1.21 -28.19
CA PHE A 75 -16.10 -1.63 -26.78
C PHE A 75 -16.61 -3.07 -26.66
N THR A 76 -16.18 -3.77 -25.61
CA THR A 76 -16.60 -5.13 -25.28
C THR A 76 -17.09 -5.17 -23.84
N GLN A 77 -18.16 -5.92 -23.60
CA GLN A 77 -18.75 -6.08 -22.28
C GLN A 77 -17.90 -7.02 -21.42
N SER A 78 -17.57 -6.58 -20.20
CA SER A 78 -16.93 -7.39 -19.15
C SER A 78 -17.95 -7.95 -18.18
N ASP A 79 -18.99 -7.17 -17.89
CA ASP A 79 -20.07 -7.54 -16.97
C ASP A 79 -21.42 -7.08 -17.55
N PRO A 80 -22.52 -7.83 -17.36
CA PRO A 80 -22.59 -9.16 -16.77
C PRO A 80 -22.21 -10.32 -17.70
N ILE A 81 -22.09 -10.07 -19.01
CA ILE A 81 -21.75 -11.09 -20.02
C ILE A 81 -20.31 -10.87 -20.46
N ASP A 82 -19.39 -11.67 -19.92
CA ASP A 82 -17.96 -11.55 -20.22
C ASP A 82 -17.68 -11.81 -21.71
N GLY A 83 -17.01 -10.87 -22.38
CA GLY A 83 -16.76 -10.89 -23.81
C GLY A 83 -17.99 -10.59 -24.68
N GLY A 84 -19.09 -10.12 -24.09
CA GLY A 84 -20.33 -9.77 -24.77
C GLY A 84 -20.28 -8.46 -25.56
N LYS A 85 -21.37 -8.15 -26.26
CA LYS A 85 -21.55 -6.84 -26.90
C LYS A 85 -22.13 -5.85 -25.88
N PRO A 86 -21.62 -4.60 -25.81
CA PRO A 86 -22.24 -3.54 -25.01
C PRO A 86 -23.72 -3.38 -25.33
N SER A 87 -24.55 -3.14 -24.31
CA SER A 87 -25.98 -2.85 -24.51
C SER A 87 -26.24 -1.40 -24.91
N GLU A 88 -25.28 -0.52 -24.70
CA GLU A 88 -25.34 0.90 -25.03
C GLU A 88 -24.06 1.31 -25.80
N LYS A 89 -24.22 2.12 -26.86
CA LYS A 89 -23.10 2.58 -27.69
C LYS A 89 -22.23 3.58 -26.92
N THR A 90 -20.91 3.50 -27.12
CA THR A 90 -19.94 4.44 -26.56
C THR A 90 -18.97 4.85 -27.65
N GLU A 91 -18.68 6.15 -27.77
CA GLU A 91 -17.66 6.68 -28.68
C GLU A 91 -16.65 7.50 -27.87
N VAL A 92 -15.36 7.34 -28.16
CA VAL A 92 -14.28 8.03 -27.46
C VAL A 92 -13.29 8.66 -28.43
N TRP A 93 -12.82 9.86 -28.10
CA TRP A 93 -11.77 10.56 -28.83
C TRP A 93 -10.60 10.90 -27.91
N ILE A 94 -9.40 10.91 -28.48
CA ILE A 94 -8.18 11.37 -27.81
C ILE A 94 -7.52 12.41 -28.71
N ALA A 95 -7.26 13.58 -28.14
CA ALA A 95 -6.52 14.63 -28.79
C ALA A 95 -5.40 15.16 -27.89
N TYR A 96 -4.46 15.92 -28.46
CA TYR A 96 -3.39 16.53 -27.69
C TYR A 96 -2.92 17.84 -28.33
N ASP A 97 -2.40 18.74 -27.50
CA ASP A 97 -1.61 19.91 -27.92
C ASP A 97 -0.22 19.86 -27.27
N GLU A 98 0.48 20.99 -27.15
CA GLU A 98 1.81 21.05 -26.53
C GLU A 98 1.77 20.96 -25.00
N ASN A 99 0.61 21.20 -24.39
CA ASN A 99 0.44 21.40 -22.96
C ASN A 99 -0.38 20.30 -22.28
N ALA A 100 -1.32 19.66 -22.98
CA ALA A 100 -2.25 18.70 -22.39
C ALA A 100 -2.67 17.57 -23.33
N LEU A 101 -3.08 16.47 -22.70
CA LEU A 101 -3.86 15.40 -23.31
C LEU A 101 -5.35 15.68 -23.08
N TYR A 102 -6.16 15.51 -24.12
CA TYR A 102 -7.60 15.68 -24.09
C TYR A 102 -8.29 14.36 -24.39
N VAL A 103 -9.29 14.00 -23.57
CA VAL A 103 -10.12 12.82 -23.77
C VAL A 103 -11.57 13.24 -23.74
N ALA A 104 -12.33 12.83 -24.75
CA ALA A 104 -13.75 13.09 -24.84
C ALA A 104 -14.51 11.78 -25.05
N ALA A 105 -15.72 11.68 -24.51
CA ALA A 105 -16.57 10.51 -24.74
C ALA A 105 -18.04 10.89 -24.91
N ARG A 106 -18.71 10.20 -25.82
CA ARG A 106 -20.16 10.20 -26.01
C ARG A 106 -20.72 8.85 -25.56
N LEU A 107 -21.58 8.90 -24.56
CA LEU A 107 -22.07 7.74 -23.82
C LEU A 107 -23.58 7.64 -24.05
N TYR A 108 -23.95 7.07 -25.19
CA TYR A 108 -25.36 6.92 -25.59
C TYR A 108 -26.11 6.09 -24.56
N ASP A 109 -27.34 6.46 -24.22
CA ASP A 109 -28.22 5.67 -23.38
C ASP A 109 -29.63 5.68 -23.95
N SER A 110 -30.20 4.50 -24.18
CA SER A 110 -31.56 4.34 -24.68
C SER A 110 -32.64 4.87 -23.73
N SER A 111 -32.31 5.16 -22.47
CA SER A 111 -33.19 5.74 -21.45
C SER A 111 -32.46 6.82 -20.62
N PRO A 112 -32.16 8.00 -21.20
CA PRO A 112 -31.33 9.03 -20.54
C PRO A 112 -31.88 9.52 -19.19
N GLN A 113 -33.20 9.48 -19.01
CA GLN A 113 -33.87 9.85 -17.76
C GLN A 113 -33.60 8.86 -16.60
N GLU A 114 -33.10 7.66 -16.90
CA GLU A 114 -32.75 6.63 -15.92
C GLU A 114 -31.24 6.55 -15.64
N ILE A 115 -30.44 7.45 -16.22
CA ILE A 115 -29.00 7.55 -15.92
C ILE A 115 -28.84 7.78 -14.41
N THR A 116 -28.08 6.89 -13.77
CA THR A 116 -27.86 7.02 -12.32
C THR A 116 -26.85 8.11 -12.07
N LEU A 117 -27.32 9.25 -11.58
CA LEU A 117 -26.52 10.43 -11.25
C LEU A 117 -26.44 10.58 -9.73
N ARG A 118 -25.27 10.29 -9.14
CA ARG A 118 -25.02 10.54 -7.71
C ARG A 118 -23.83 11.46 -7.55
N LEU A 119 -24.01 12.55 -6.80
CA LEU A 119 -22.90 13.45 -6.45
C LEU A 119 -22.13 12.85 -5.27
N GLY A 120 -20.85 12.55 -5.50
CA GLY A 120 -19.89 12.17 -4.47
C GLY A 120 -18.97 13.33 -4.13
N ARG A 121 -18.26 13.24 -3.00
CA ARG A 121 -17.05 14.03 -2.79
C ARG A 121 -15.97 13.58 -3.79
N ARG A 122 -14.95 14.40 -4.02
CA ARG A 122 -13.76 13.96 -4.77
C ARG A 122 -13.22 12.66 -4.15
N ASP A 123 -12.86 11.71 -5.00
CA ASP A 123 -12.37 10.36 -4.66
C ASP A 123 -13.37 9.44 -3.95
N ASP A 124 -14.63 9.88 -3.81
CA ASP A 124 -15.74 9.03 -3.40
C ASP A 124 -16.36 8.34 -4.61
N PHE A 125 -15.95 7.09 -4.85
CA PHE A 125 -16.44 6.28 -5.97
C PHE A 125 -17.85 5.73 -5.68
N VAL A 126 -18.84 6.62 -5.70
CA VAL A 126 -20.25 6.33 -5.42
C VAL A 126 -20.90 5.42 -6.48
N GLU A 127 -21.98 4.73 -6.08
CA GLU A 127 -22.81 3.89 -6.96
C GLU A 127 -23.54 4.74 -8.02
N SER A 128 -22.88 5.01 -9.15
CA SER A 128 -23.30 5.90 -10.23
C SER A 128 -22.87 5.31 -11.59
N ASP A 129 -23.39 5.85 -12.68
CA ASP A 129 -22.74 5.68 -13.99
C ASP A 129 -21.35 6.34 -13.96
N TRP A 130 -20.37 5.76 -14.66
CA TRP A 130 -18.99 6.27 -14.69
C TRP A 130 -18.37 6.12 -16.09
N PHE A 131 -17.57 7.12 -16.47
CA PHE A 131 -16.57 7.00 -17.54
C PHE A 131 -15.19 7.05 -16.92
N ILE A 132 -14.32 6.12 -17.33
CA ILE A 132 -12.99 5.95 -16.77
C ILE A 132 -11.98 5.90 -17.90
N PHE A 133 -10.97 6.76 -17.82
CA PHE A 133 -9.82 6.79 -18.70
C PHE A 133 -8.57 6.36 -17.93
N ALA A 134 -7.83 5.38 -18.46
CA ALA A 134 -6.56 4.95 -17.91
C ALA A 134 -5.43 5.14 -18.94
N VAL A 135 -4.28 5.61 -18.48
CA VAL A 135 -3.10 5.88 -19.32
C VAL A 135 -1.81 5.39 -18.66
N ASP A 136 -0.93 4.80 -19.46
CA ASP A 136 0.45 4.43 -19.11
C ASP A 136 1.42 5.26 -19.97
N PRO A 137 1.86 6.44 -19.48
CA PRO A 137 2.78 7.31 -20.23
C PRO A 137 4.22 6.76 -20.32
N TYR A 138 4.58 5.78 -19.49
CA TYR A 138 5.89 5.10 -19.56
C TYR A 138 5.90 3.97 -20.58
N PHE A 139 4.72 3.45 -20.93
CA PHE A 139 4.51 2.22 -21.68
C PHE A 139 5.27 1.02 -21.10
N ASP A 140 5.40 1.01 -19.77
CA ASP A 140 6.07 -0.05 -19.03
C ASP A 140 5.15 -1.22 -18.70
N ARG A 141 3.87 -1.12 -19.09
CA ARG A 141 2.84 -2.17 -18.95
C ARG A 141 2.56 -2.52 -17.49
N ARG A 142 2.80 -1.57 -16.59
CA ARG A 142 2.69 -1.82 -15.15
C ARG A 142 2.21 -0.62 -14.35
N SER A 143 2.58 0.58 -14.77
CA SER A 143 2.24 1.81 -14.06
C SER A 143 1.48 2.79 -14.94
N GLY A 144 0.83 3.76 -14.32
CA GLY A 144 0.03 4.73 -15.06
C GLY A 144 -0.83 5.57 -14.14
N TYR A 145 -1.85 6.17 -14.75
CA TYR A 145 -2.82 7.03 -14.10
C TYR A 145 -4.22 6.63 -14.56
N MET A 146 -5.21 6.86 -13.71
CA MET A 146 -6.61 6.58 -14.00
C MET A 146 -7.47 7.74 -13.52
N PHE A 147 -8.37 8.19 -14.39
CA PHE A 147 -9.26 9.32 -14.18
C PHE A 147 -10.68 8.83 -14.38
N ALA A 148 -11.55 9.05 -13.40
CA ALA A 148 -12.96 8.69 -13.48
C ALA A 148 -13.82 9.94 -13.31
N VAL A 149 -14.85 10.06 -14.16
CA VAL A 149 -15.84 11.13 -14.11
C VAL A 149 -17.23 10.49 -14.18
N ASN A 150 -18.15 10.95 -13.35
CA ASN A 150 -19.55 10.54 -13.43
C ASN A 150 -20.43 11.64 -14.06
N PRO A 151 -21.68 11.34 -14.47
CA PRO A 151 -22.58 12.34 -15.07
C PRO A 151 -22.93 13.52 -14.15
N ALA A 152 -22.73 13.38 -12.84
CA ALA A 152 -22.92 14.46 -11.86
C ALA A 152 -21.74 15.45 -11.79
N GLY A 153 -20.64 15.16 -12.49
CA GLY A 153 -19.39 15.89 -12.42
C GLY A 153 -18.51 15.52 -11.21
N SER A 154 -18.82 14.44 -10.48
CA SER A 154 -17.92 13.89 -9.45
C SER A 154 -16.73 13.22 -10.12
N ILE A 155 -15.57 13.31 -9.47
CA ILE A 155 -14.32 12.77 -9.98
C ILE A 155 -13.62 11.88 -8.97
N CYS A 156 -12.84 10.95 -9.51
CA CYS A 156 -11.86 10.19 -8.75
C CYS A 156 -10.60 10.03 -9.59
N ASP A 157 -9.44 10.02 -8.95
CA ASP A 157 -8.18 9.68 -9.60
C ASP A 157 -7.31 8.69 -8.82
N TRP A 158 -6.45 8.00 -9.58
CA TRP A 158 -5.53 7.01 -9.04
C TRP A 158 -4.21 7.01 -9.80
N THR A 159 -3.13 6.64 -9.13
CA THR A 159 -1.99 6.03 -9.82
C THR A 159 -2.19 4.52 -9.96
N LEU A 160 -1.70 3.97 -11.06
CA LEU A 160 -1.66 2.53 -11.32
C LEU A 160 -0.25 2.03 -11.06
N TYR A 161 -0.13 0.86 -10.44
CA TYR A 161 1.16 0.21 -10.19
C TYR A 161 1.00 -1.31 -10.15
N ASN A 162 2.11 -2.02 -10.28
CA ASN A 162 2.13 -3.48 -10.23
C ASN A 162 1.13 -4.15 -11.20
N ASP A 163 0.86 -3.52 -12.36
CA ASP A 163 -0.08 -3.93 -13.41
C ASP A 163 -1.56 -3.83 -13.01
N ILE A 164 -1.92 -4.24 -11.78
CA ILE A 164 -3.31 -4.43 -11.38
C ILE A 164 -3.76 -3.53 -10.21
N ASN A 165 -2.81 -2.98 -9.46
CA ASN A 165 -3.11 -2.22 -8.26
C ASN A 165 -3.31 -0.74 -8.56
N ARG A 166 -4.07 -0.08 -7.67
CA ARG A 166 -4.43 1.32 -7.77
C ARG A 166 -4.16 2.00 -6.44
N ASP A 167 -3.70 3.24 -6.49
CA ASP A 167 -3.48 4.08 -5.32
C ASP A 167 -4.33 5.34 -5.45
N SER A 168 -5.34 5.47 -4.60
CA SER A 168 -6.36 6.53 -4.64
C SER A 168 -5.95 7.79 -3.89
N THR A 169 -4.70 7.88 -3.47
CA THR A 169 -4.22 8.99 -2.66
C THR A 169 -3.41 10.00 -3.48
N TRP A 170 -3.39 9.84 -4.79
CA TRP A 170 -2.77 10.76 -5.71
C TRP A 170 -3.85 11.66 -6.28
N ASP A 171 -3.70 12.96 -6.05
CA ASP A 171 -4.68 13.95 -6.49
C ASP A 171 -4.05 14.80 -7.59
N GLY A 172 -4.46 14.56 -8.83
CA GLY A 172 -4.02 15.36 -9.98
C GLY A 172 -4.81 16.67 -10.11
N ILE A 173 -4.18 17.68 -10.70
CA ILE A 173 -4.84 18.93 -11.11
C ILE A 173 -5.21 18.83 -12.60
N TRP A 174 -6.46 18.48 -12.89
CA TRP A 174 -7.00 18.32 -14.25
C TRP A 174 -8.40 18.93 -14.33
N GLU A 175 -8.86 19.20 -15.56
CA GLU A 175 -10.16 19.84 -15.81
C GLU A 175 -11.12 18.85 -16.47
N TRP A 176 -12.41 18.99 -16.19
CA TRP A 176 -13.45 18.17 -16.80
C TRP A 176 -14.78 18.93 -16.88
N ALA A 177 -15.62 18.50 -17.82
CA ALA A 177 -17.01 18.93 -17.90
C ALA A 177 -17.88 17.78 -18.39
N THR A 178 -19.13 17.75 -17.95
CA THR A 178 -20.11 16.73 -18.33
C THR A 178 -21.41 17.38 -18.77
N GLN A 179 -22.09 16.77 -19.73
CA GLN A 179 -23.41 17.20 -20.17
C GLN A 179 -24.32 15.99 -20.35
N ILE A 180 -25.56 16.08 -19.86
CA ILE A 180 -26.63 15.12 -20.15
C ILE A 180 -27.57 15.73 -21.19
N ASP A 181 -28.01 14.92 -22.15
CA ASP A 181 -28.99 15.31 -23.16
C ASP A 181 -29.94 14.16 -23.52
N ASP A 182 -30.68 14.32 -24.62
CA ASP A 182 -31.71 13.39 -25.08
C ASP A 182 -31.17 12.06 -25.64
N GLN A 183 -29.87 11.93 -25.87
CA GLN A 183 -29.26 10.69 -26.36
C GLN A 183 -28.43 9.96 -25.30
N GLY A 184 -28.18 10.58 -24.15
CA GLY A 184 -27.34 10.03 -23.09
C GLY A 184 -26.56 11.12 -22.38
N TRP A 185 -25.24 10.96 -22.30
CA TRP A 185 -24.36 11.99 -21.74
C TRP A 185 -22.99 12.03 -22.41
N SER A 186 -22.27 13.13 -22.21
CA SER A 186 -20.92 13.35 -22.70
C SER A 186 -20.01 13.87 -21.61
N VAL A 187 -18.71 13.66 -21.81
CA VAL A 187 -17.65 14.13 -20.93
C VAL A 187 -16.46 14.61 -21.75
N GLU A 188 -15.85 15.70 -21.30
CA GLU A 188 -14.56 16.19 -21.77
C GLU A 188 -13.60 16.27 -20.59
N ILE A 189 -12.36 15.83 -20.80
CA ILE A 189 -11.29 15.78 -19.80
C ILE A 189 -10.05 16.41 -20.40
N ARG A 190 -9.41 17.32 -19.67
CA ARG A 190 -8.10 17.91 -20.00
C ARG A 190 -7.11 17.58 -18.90
N ILE A 191 -6.05 16.87 -19.27
CA ILE A 191 -4.96 16.45 -18.38
C ILE A 191 -3.68 17.16 -18.81
N PRO A 192 -3.21 18.16 -18.04
CA PRO A 192 -1.93 18.80 -18.30
C PRO A 192 -0.77 17.79 -18.25
N PHE A 193 0.24 17.96 -19.12
CA PHE A 193 1.39 17.05 -19.15
C PHE A 193 2.29 17.16 -17.91
N ASP A 194 2.20 18.24 -17.14
CA ASP A 194 2.91 18.35 -15.85
C ASP A 194 2.34 17.42 -14.76
N GLN A 195 1.09 16.95 -14.92
CA GLN A 195 0.47 15.96 -14.04
C GLN A 195 0.90 14.53 -14.39
N LEU A 196 1.40 14.30 -15.61
CA LEU A 196 1.79 12.98 -16.10
C LEU A 196 3.30 12.84 -16.13
N ARG A 197 3.84 11.82 -15.48
CA ARG A 197 5.28 11.53 -15.55
C ARG A 197 5.58 10.62 -16.76
N PHE A 198 6.49 11.05 -17.64
CA PHE A 198 6.92 10.27 -18.81
C PHE A 198 8.39 10.54 -19.18
N PRO A 199 9.12 9.59 -19.78
CA PRO A 199 10.50 9.80 -20.18
C PRO A 199 10.57 10.67 -21.45
N PRO A 200 11.54 11.57 -21.60
CA PRO A 200 11.66 12.41 -22.79
C PRO A 200 11.93 11.55 -24.04
N GLN A 201 11.09 11.72 -25.07
CA GLN A 201 11.19 11.03 -26.36
C GLN A 201 10.76 11.98 -27.49
N GLU A 202 11.21 11.72 -28.72
CA GLU A 202 10.73 12.47 -29.90
C GLU A 202 9.31 12.07 -30.28
N ASN A 203 9.05 10.76 -30.25
CA ASN A 203 7.76 10.15 -30.56
C ASN A 203 7.37 9.23 -29.40
N TYR A 204 6.16 9.40 -28.91
CA TYR A 204 5.65 8.67 -27.76
C TYR A 204 4.72 7.54 -28.20
N VAL A 205 4.89 6.39 -27.56
CA VAL A 205 3.91 5.30 -27.54
C VAL A 205 3.46 5.16 -26.10
N TRP A 206 2.18 5.40 -25.83
CA TRP A 206 1.58 5.26 -24.49
C TRP A 206 0.60 4.08 -24.47
N GLY A 207 0.29 3.56 -23.28
CA GLY A 207 -0.78 2.60 -23.09
C GLY A 207 -2.07 3.34 -22.75
N VAL A 208 -3.22 2.95 -23.31
CA VAL A 208 -4.52 3.47 -22.87
C VAL A 208 -5.60 2.40 -22.74
N ASN A 209 -6.57 2.64 -21.86
CA ASN A 209 -7.83 1.91 -21.82
C ASN A 209 -8.97 2.83 -21.42
N PHE A 210 -10.18 2.46 -21.81
CA PHE A 210 -11.42 3.15 -21.49
C PHE A 210 -12.40 2.18 -20.89
N GLU A 211 -13.17 2.66 -19.93
CA GLU A 211 -14.23 1.90 -19.31
C GLU A 211 -15.47 2.76 -19.12
N ARG A 212 -16.64 2.19 -19.43
CA ARG A 212 -17.95 2.71 -19.09
C ARG A 212 -18.61 1.79 -18.09
N ARG A 213 -19.11 2.34 -16.99
CA ARG A 213 -20.01 1.66 -16.06
C ARG A 213 -21.41 2.21 -16.21
N ILE A 214 -22.37 1.30 -16.30
CA ILE A 214 -23.79 1.60 -16.41
C ILE A 214 -24.48 0.98 -15.20
N GLN A 215 -24.78 1.81 -14.19
CA GLN A 215 -25.10 1.35 -12.85
C GLN A 215 -26.41 0.55 -12.83
N ARG A 216 -27.46 1.10 -13.46
CA ARG A 216 -28.79 0.44 -13.49
C ARG A 216 -28.77 -0.95 -14.14
N LYS A 217 -27.83 -1.19 -15.06
CA LYS A 217 -27.67 -2.47 -15.77
C LYS A 217 -26.64 -3.39 -15.11
N HIS A 218 -25.86 -2.89 -14.15
CA HIS A 218 -24.65 -3.55 -13.63
C HIS A 218 -23.72 -3.98 -14.78
N GLU A 219 -23.58 -3.09 -15.75
CA GLU A 219 -22.84 -3.36 -16.97
C GLU A 219 -21.54 -2.58 -16.97
N ARG A 220 -20.47 -3.28 -17.32
CA ARG A 220 -19.12 -2.72 -17.49
C ARG A 220 -18.66 -3.00 -18.90
N ASN A 221 -18.34 -1.95 -19.64
CA ASN A 221 -17.83 -2.03 -21.00
C ASN A 221 -16.42 -1.49 -21.03
N THR A 222 -15.50 -2.19 -21.68
CA THR A 222 -14.09 -1.80 -21.78
C THR A 222 -13.64 -1.77 -23.24
N PHE A 223 -12.77 -0.82 -23.58
CA PHE A 223 -12.21 -0.75 -24.94
C PHE A 223 -11.19 -1.87 -25.16
N VAL A 224 -10.34 -2.11 -24.18
CA VAL A 224 -9.50 -3.31 -24.08
C VAL A 224 -10.12 -4.25 -23.07
N TRP A 225 -10.84 -5.24 -23.58
CA TRP A 225 -11.40 -6.31 -22.77
C TRP A 225 -10.35 -7.31 -22.33
N VAL A 226 -10.40 -7.64 -21.05
CA VAL A 226 -9.60 -8.67 -20.41
C VAL A 226 -10.58 -9.74 -19.88
N PRO A 227 -10.42 -11.02 -20.28
CA PRO A 227 -11.22 -12.11 -19.75
C PRO A 227 -11.15 -12.19 -18.23
N LYS A 228 -12.24 -12.59 -17.57
CA LYS A 228 -12.29 -12.65 -16.10
C LYS A 228 -11.30 -13.63 -15.44
N ASP A 229 -10.69 -14.54 -16.19
CA ASP A 229 -9.64 -15.46 -15.71
C ASP A 229 -8.21 -14.96 -15.96
N ASP A 230 -8.05 -13.76 -16.53
CA ASP A 230 -6.80 -13.02 -16.65
C ASP A 230 -6.84 -11.78 -15.74
N ILE A 231 -5.82 -11.65 -14.92
CA ILE A 231 -5.75 -10.56 -13.92
C ILE A 231 -5.08 -9.29 -14.47
N GLY A 232 -4.40 -9.34 -15.61
CA GLY A 232 -3.60 -8.22 -16.11
C GLY A 232 -4.48 -7.02 -16.49
N TYR A 233 -4.02 -5.80 -16.21
CA TYR A 233 -4.78 -4.58 -16.49
C TYR A 233 -3.95 -3.61 -17.33
N VAL A 234 -2.95 -2.94 -16.75
CA VAL A 234 -2.07 -2.01 -17.49
C VAL A 234 -1.33 -2.73 -18.62
N SER A 235 -0.92 -3.98 -18.41
CA SER A 235 -0.21 -4.77 -19.41
C SER A 235 -1.02 -5.14 -20.64
N ARG A 236 -2.34 -4.89 -20.61
CA ARG A 236 -3.28 -5.15 -21.71
C ARG A 236 -3.61 -3.91 -22.52
N PHE A 237 -3.30 -2.72 -22.02
CA PHE A 237 -3.68 -1.45 -22.62
C PHE A 237 -3.38 -1.37 -24.13
N ALA A 238 -4.23 -0.65 -24.86
CA ALA A 238 -4.05 -0.38 -26.28
C ALA A 238 -2.85 0.56 -26.48
N ARG A 239 -2.21 0.48 -27.65
CA ARG A 239 -1.13 1.39 -28.02
C ARG A 239 -1.71 2.72 -28.49
N LEU A 240 -1.43 3.80 -27.78
CA LEU A 240 -1.67 5.17 -28.23
C LEU A 240 -0.41 5.69 -28.92
N GLU A 241 -0.52 6.00 -30.21
CA GLU A 241 0.57 6.50 -31.04
C GLU A 241 0.24 7.89 -31.61
N GLY A 242 1.22 8.55 -32.23
CA GLY A 242 1.04 9.85 -32.89
C GLY A 242 1.24 11.07 -31.98
N ILE A 243 1.63 10.86 -30.72
CA ILE A 243 2.02 11.94 -29.81
C ILE A 243 3.50 12.27 -30.07
N SER A 244 3.78 13.54 -30.36
CA SER A 244 5.14 14.05 -30.62
C SER A 244 5.22 15.54 -30.29
N GLY A 245 6.42 16.03 -29.99
CA GLY A 245 6.66 17.46 -29.76
C GLY A 245 6.15 18.00 -28.41
N ILE A 246 5.79 17.10 -27.47
CA ILE A 246 5.41 17.46 -26.11
C ILE A 246 6.66 17.50 -25.21
N LYS A 247 6.69 18.44 -24.26
CA LYS A 247 7.75 18.57 -23.27
C LYS A 247 7.11 18.81 -21.91
N THR A 248 7.66 18.22 -20.85
CA THR A 248 7.36 18.70 -19.50
C THR A 248 8.28 19.87 -19.21
N GLY A 249 7.73 21.03 -18.84
CA GLY A 249 8.52 22.13 -18.30
C GLY A 249 9.13 21.78 -16.94
N TYR A 250 10.00 22.66 -16.43
CA TYR A 250 10.24 22.71 -14.99
C TYR A 250 8.96 23.18 -14.33
N HIS A 251 8.44 22.40 -13.39
CA HIS A 251 7.25 22.75 -12.62
C HIS A 251 7.66 23.13 -11.21
N LEU A 252 7.26 24.31 -10.75
CA LEU A 252 7.54 24.80 -9.40
C LEU A 252 6.24 25.26 -8.78
N GLU A 253 5.83 24.58 -7.72
CA GLU A 253 4.71 24.97 -6.87
C GLU A 253 5.25 25.34 -5.50
N ILE A 254 4.74 26.43 -4.94
CA ILE A 254 5.13 26.95 -3.64
C ILE A 254 3.85 27.29 -2.87
N TRP A 255 3.70 26.70 -1.69
CA TRP A 255 2.56 26.94 -0.80
C TRP A 255 3.03 27.44 0.56
N PRO A 256 3.11 28.78 0.75
CA PRO A 256 3.27 29.33 2.08
C PRO A 256 1.95 29.22 2.84
N TYR A 257 2.01 28.91 4.13
CA TYR A 257 0.82 28.95 4.99
C TYR A 257 1.13 29.51 6.37
N THR A 258 0.06 30.01 7.00
CA THR A 258 0.03 30.44 8.38
C THR A 258 -1.23 29.87 9.02
N VAL A 259 -1.09 29.35 10.24
CA VAL A 259 -2.16 28.67 10.96
C VAL A 259 -2.27 29.32 12.33
N GLY A 260 -3.49 29.72 12.69
CA GLY A 260 -3.84 30.14 14.04
C GLY A 260 -4.85 29.18 14.62
N GLN A 261 -4.62 28.71 15.85
CA GLN A 261 -5.55 27.85 16.58
C GLN A 261 -5.90 28.50 17.92
N ALA A 262 -7.16 28.36 18.33
CA ALA A 262 -7.64 28.77 19.65
C ALA A 262 -8.39 27.59 20.27
N TYR A 263 -7.90 27.10 21.40
CA TYR A 263 -8.56 26.07 22.21
C TYR A 263 -9.23 26.73 23.40
N PHE A 264 -10.49 26.37 23.62
CA PHE A 264 -11.27 26.79 24.78
C PHE A 264 -11.63 25.54 25.58
N SER A 265 -11.13 25.47 26.80
CA SER A 265 -11.38 24.36 27.73
C SER A 265 -11.83 24.90 29.08
N PRO A 266 -12.42 24.08 29.96
CA PRO A 266 -12.59 24.47 31.35
C PRO A 266 -11.23 24.82 31.96
N GLU A 267 -11.19 25.90 32.74
CA GLU A 267 -10.03 26.23 33.56
C GLU A 267 -9.91 25.21 34.70
N GLU A 268 -8.67 24.79 35.00
CA GLU A 268 -8.37 24.03 36.20
C GLU A 268 -7.73 24.94 37.26
N PRO A 269 -8.41 25.21 38.39
CA PRO A 269 -7.87 26.07 39.43
C PRO A 269 -6.49 25.61 39.91
N GLY A 270 -5.51 26.51 39.86
CA GLY A 270 -4.13 26.26 40.27
C GLY A 270 -3.22 25.69 39.19
N ASN A 271 -3.74 25.25 38.03
CA ASN A 271 -2.93 24.76 36.91
C ASN A 271 -2.57 25.91 35.96
N PRO A 272 -1.30 26.37 35.92
CA PRO A 272 -0.90 27.51 35.08
C PRO A 272 -0.94 27.21 33.57
N PHE A 273 -1.09 25.94 33.18
CA PHE A 273 -1.15 25.53 31.78
C PHE A 273 -2.58 25.36 31.26
N GLN A 274 -3.56 25.28 32.17
CA GLN A 274 -4.95 25.01 31.85
C GLN A 274 -5.83 26.20 32.25
N THR A 275 -5.54 27.36 31.66
CA THR A 275 -6.19 28.65 31.90
C THR A 275 -7.55 28.80 31.18
N GLY A 276 -8.00 27.74 30.52
CA GLY A 276 -9.23 27.68 29.73
C GLY A 276 -9.18 28.34 28.35
N GLN A 277 -8.07 29.01 28.00
CA GLN A 277 -7.82 29.56 26.67
C GLN A 277 -6.37 29.30 26.25
N GLN A 278 -6.18 28.71 25.07
CA GLN A 278 -4.85 28.49 24.51
C GLN A 278 -4.83 28.91 23.05
N TYR A 279 -3.92 29.83 22.72
CA TYR A 279 -3.68 30.29 21.35
C TYR A 279 -2.37 29.69 20.84
N LEU A 280 -2.42 29.04 19.68
CA LEU A 280 -1.25 28.50 18.98
C LEU A 280 -1.15 29.15 17.61
N GLY A 281 0.08 29.30 17.13
CA GLY A 281 0.38 29.82 15.80
C GLY A 281 1.46 28.97 15.15
N ASN A 282 1.33 28.73 13.84
CA ASN A 282 2.35 28.03 13.06
C ASN A 282 2.53 28.68 11.69
N ILE A 283 3.76 28.70 11.19
CA ILE A 283 4.09 29.17 9.83
C ILE A 283 4.95 28.10 9.19
N GLY A 284 4.68 27.79 7.92
CA GLY A 284 5.56 26.94 7.15
C GLY A 284 5.41 27.12 5.66
N LEU A 285 6.14 26.27 4.94
CA LEU A 285 6.36 26.40 3.51
C LEU A 285 6.50 25.03 2.89
N ASP A 286 5.64 24.73 1.93
CA ASP A 286 5.76 23.55 1.08
C ASP A 286 6.23 23.96 -0.33
N LEU A 287 7.07 23.12 -0.92
CA LEU A 287 7.66 23.30 -2.23
C LEU A 287 7.62 21.99 -3.01
N LYS A 288 7.17 22.04 -4.26
CA LYS A 288 7.22 20.92 -5.21
C LYS A 288 7.94 21.36 -6.47
N PHE A 289 9.02 20.67 -6.80
CA PHE A 289 9.88 21.01 -7.92
C PHE A 289 10.13 19.80 -8.83
N GLY A 290 9.58 19.86 -10.05
CA GLY A 290 9.84 18.89 -11.11
C GLY A 290 11.23 19.08 -11.69
N LEU A 291 12.22 18.34 -11.18
CA LEU A 291 13.61 18.37 -11.65
C LEU A 291 13.74 17.86 -13.08
N LYS A 292 12.95 16.85 -13.43
CA LYS A 292 12.79 16.29 -14.78
C LYS A 292 11.36 15.76 -14.95
N SER A 293 10.98 15.44 -16.19
CA SER A 293 9.68 14.83 -16.55
C SER A 293 9.30 13.58 -15.75
N ASN A 294 10.28 12.94 -15.12
CA ASN A 294 10.17 11.69 -14.37
C ASN A 294 10.77 11.77 -12.96
N LEU A 295 11.14 12.95 -12.47
CA LEU A 295 11.81 13.15 -11.17
C LEU A 295 11.30 14.42 -10.48
N THR A 296 10.76 14.24 -9.27
CA THR A 296 10.14 15.31 -8.48
C THR A 296 10.81 15.41 -7.11
N LEU A 297 11.07 16.64 -6.68
CA LEU A 297 11.51 17.00 -5.33
C LEU A 297 10.35 17.67 -4.60
N ASP A 298 9.83 17.02 -3.58
CA ASP A 298 8.90 17.62 -2.62
C ASP A 298 9.71 18.03 -1.39
N ALA A 299 9.50 19.24 -0.87
CA ALA A 299 10.15 19.74 0.33
C ALA A 299 9.14 20.48 1.21
N THR A 300 9.30 20.37 2.52
CA THR A 300 8.47 21.03 3.51
C THR A 300 9.33 21.57 4.63
N PHE A 301 8.99 22.76 5.11
CA PHE A 301 9.60 23.41 6.26
C PHE A 301 8.51 23.71 7.28
N ASN A 302 8.67 23.14 8.48
CA ASN A 302 7.69 23.26 9.57
C ASN A 302 6.24 22.94 9.16
N PRO A 303 5.99 21.77 8.51
CA PRO A 303 4.69 21.38 7.98
C PRO A 303 3.55 21.52 8.99
N ASP A 304 2.40 22.06 8.58
CA ASP A 304 1.18 22.07 9.38
C ASP A 304 0.46 20.72 9.23
N PHE A 305 0.49 19.93 10.31
CA PHE A 305 -0.28 18.71 10.40
C PHE A 305 -1.51 18.84 11.31
N GLY A 306 -1.88 20.07 11.68
CA GLY A 306 -3.09 20.38 12.42
C GLY A 306 -4.39 20.19 11.62
N GLN A 307 -4.29 20.11 10.28
CA GLN A 307 -5.44 19.84 9.39
C GLN A 307 -5.77 18.35 9.23
N VAL A 308 -4.96 17.47 9.83
CA VAL A 308 -5.20 16.03 9.80
C VAL A 308 -6.22 15.69 10.87
N GLU A 309 -7.32 15.05 10.46
CA GLU A 309 -8.32 14.47 11.37
C GLU A 309 -7.65 13.72 12.53
N VAL A 310 -8.07 14.05 13.76
CA VAL A 310 -7.68 13.32 14.97
C VAL A 310 -7.92 11.84 14.76
N ASP A 311 -6.92 11.02 15.07
CA ASP A 311 -7.08 9.58 14.98
C ASP A 311 -8.22 9.10 15.87
N PRO A 312 -9.01 8.12 15.43
CA PRO A 312 -10.06 7.57 16.27
C PRO A 312 -9.43 7.02 17.55
N ALA A 313 -10.09 7.27 18.69
CA ALA A 313 -9.74 6.64 19.95
C ALA A 313 -9.97 5.12 19.82
N VAL A 314 -8.88 4.37 19.69
CA VAL A 314 -8.92 2.90 19.63
C VAL A 314 -8.50 2.35 20.99
N ILE A 315 -9.40 1.61 21.65
CA ILE A 315 -9.06 0.84 22.84
C ILE A 315 -8.29 -0.40 22.37
N ASN A 316 -6.96 -0.33 22.41
CA ASN A 316 -6.10 -1.46 22.10
C ASN A 316 -5.69 -2.17 23.40
N LEU A 317 -6.19 -3.40 23.58
CA LEU A 317 -5.89 -4.25 24.73
C LEU A 317 -4.66 -5.15 24.52
N THR A 318 -4.08 -5.12 23.31
CA THR A 318 -2.89 -5.90 22.97
C THR A 318 -1.63 -5.24 23.49
N ALA A 319 -0.52 -5.98 23.49
CA ALA A 319 0.81 -5.45 23.82
C ALA A 319 1.53 -4.83 22.61
N PHE A 320 0.88 -4.78 21.45
CA PHE A 320 1.43 -4.24 20.21
C PHE A 320 0.80 -2.89 19.91
N GLU A 321 1.58 -2.04 19.25
CA GLU A 321 1.12 -0.73 18.83
C GLU A 321 -0.01 -0.80 17.78
N THR A 322 -0.87 0.22 17.79
CA THR A 322 -1.92 0.40 16.79
C THR A 322 -1.35 1.01 15.52
N TYR A 323 -1.63 0.42 14.36
CA TYR A 323 -1.30 1.02 13.08
C TYR A 323 -2.34 2.10 12.72
N TYR A 324 -1.87 3.29 12.38
CA TYR A 324 -2.70 4.38 11.88
C TYR A 324 -2.31 4.70 10.43
N ARG A 325 -3.30 4.96 9.57
CA ARG A 325 -3.00 5.31 8.17
C ARG A 325 -2.43 6.70 8.08
N GLU A 326 -1.43 6.92 7.24
CA GLU A 326 -0.91 8.25 6.98
C GLU A 326 -1.99 9.15 6.37
N LYS A 327 -2.08 10.38 6.86
CA LYS A 327 -3.09 11.39 6.43
C LYS A 327 -2.44 12.68 5.94
N ARG A 328 -1.12 12.84 6.10
CA ARG A 328 -0.37 14.04 5.74
C ARG A 328 0.04 13.99 4.25
N PRO A 329 -0.37 14.96 3.41
CA PRO A 329 -0.15 14.92 1.96
C PRO A 329 1.30 14.64 1.55
N PHE A 330 2.28 15.27 2.23
CA PHE A 330 3.71 15.05 1.97
C PHE A 330 4.14 13.58 2.03
N PHE A 331 3.59 12.80 2.96
CA PHE A 331 3.96 11.39 3.16
C PHE A 331 3.08 10.42 2.39
N ILE A 332 1.93 10.87 1.89
CA ILE A 332 0.97 10.06 1.15
C ILE A 332 1.42 9.85 -0.30
N GLU A 333 1.74 10.94 -1.00
CA GLU A 333 2.03 10.88 -2.44
C GLU A 333 3.24 9.96 -2.70
N GLY A 334 3.07 8.91 -3.51
CA GLY A 334 4.14 7.99 -3.85
C GLY A 334 4.59 7.07 -2.70
N ASN A 335 3.80 6.95 -1.62
CA ASN A 335 4.09 6.03 -0.51
C ASN A 335 4.08 4.56 -0.95
N ASN A 336 3.36 4.23 -2.02
CA ASN A 336 3.29 2.90 -2.61
C ASN A 336 4.67 2.26 -2.85
N ILE A 337 5.71 3.04 -3.21
CA ILE A 337 7.06 2.51 -3.42
C ILE A 337 7.68 1.93 -2.13
N PHE A 338 7.26 2.42 -0.96
CA PHE A 338 7.70 1.97 0.36
C PHE A 338 6.73 0.96 0.97
N SER A 339 5.43 1.21 0.92
CA SER A 339 4.41 0.35 1.54
C SER A 339 4.26 -1.01 0.86
N GLU A 340 4.59 -1.10 -0.43
CA GLU A 340 4.49 -2.33 -1.23
C GLU A 340 5.82 -3.12 -1.32
N PHE A 341 6.76 -2.83 -0.43
CA PHE A 341 8.00 -3.59 -0.31
C PHE A 341 7.71 -5.10 -0.10
N GLY A 342 8.34 -5.97 -0.89
CA GLY A 342 8.16 -7.41 -0.80
C GLY A 342 6.87 -7.95 -1.41
N ARG A 343 6.06 -7.10 -2.07
CA ARG A 343 4.75 -7.47 -2.65
C ARG A 343 4.71 -7.44 -4.18
N GLY A 344 5.81 -7.06 -4.83
CA GLY A 344 5.87 -6.91 -6.28
C GLY A 344 5.63 -8.20 -7.05
N GLY A 345 5.00 -8.07 -8.23
CA GLY A 345 4.73 -9.15 -9.18
C GLY A 345 3.58 -10.09 -8.79
N VAL A 346 3.04 -9.97 -7.58
CA VAL A 346 1.97 -10.83 -7.06
C VAL A 346 0.65 -10.08 -7.06
N ALA A 347 -0.41 -10.71 -7.56
CA ALA A 347 -1.76 -10.16 -7.54
C ALA A 347 -2.46 -10.27 -6.19
N TYR A 348 -2.35 -11.44 -5.57
CA TYR A 348 -2.99 -11.74 -4.29
C TYR A 348 -1.93 -11.99 -3.21
N ASN A 349 -1.74 -11.02 -2.33
CA ASN A 349 -0.85 -11.15 -1.18
C ASN A 349 -1.65 -11.69 0.03
N LEU A 350 -1.75 -13.02 0.14
CA LEU A 350 -2.40 -13.65 1.30
C LEU A 350 -1.52 -13.53 2.54
N ASN A 351 -2.00 -12.79 3.54
CA ASN A 351 -1.31 -12.63 4.82
C ASN A 351 -1.91 -13.54 5.90
N ILE A 352 -1.44 -14.80 5.96
CA ILE A 352 -1.94 -15.78 6.93
C ILE A 352 -0.94 -15.91 8.09
N ASN A 353 -1.36 -15.45 9.27
CA ASN A 353 -0.61 -15.52 10.51
C ASN A 353 0.85 -15.01 10.39
N TRP A 354 1.00 -13.90 9.69
CA TRP A 354 2.28 -13.25 9.49
C TRP A 354 2.20 -11.78 9.94
N PRO A 355 3.15 -11.31 10.77
CA PRO A 355 3.25 -9.94 11.29
C PRO A 355 3.23 -8.81 10.24
N SER A 356 3.58 -9.11 8.98
CA SER A 356 3.72 -8.12 7.90
C SER A 356 4.57 -6.91 8.30
N PRO A 357 5.84 -7.11 8.71
CA PRO A 357 6.69 -5.99 9.08
C PRO A 357 6.88 -5.04 7.89
N THR A 358 6.78 -3.75 8.15
CA THR A 358 7.12 -2.69 7.23
C THR A 358 8.39 -2.01 7.73
N PHE A 359 9.31 -1.71 6.81
CA PHE A 359 10.56 -1.03 7.15
C PHE A 359 10.40 0.49 7.24
N PHE A 360 9.31 1.03 6.68
CA PHE A 360 8.98 2.44 6.75
C PHE A 360 7.52 2.65 7.13
N TYR A 361 7.30 3.46 8.16
CA TYR A 361 6.02 3.92 8.63
C TYR A 361 6.14 5.43 8.90
N SER A 362 5.64 6.22 7.96
CA SER A 362 5.83 7.68 7.94
C SER A 362 5.39 8.40 9.21
N ARG A 363 4.42 7.85 9.95
CA ARG A 363 3.95 8.38 11.25
C ARG A 363 4.98 8.30 12.38
N ARG A 364 6.12 7.65 12.18
CA ARG A 364 7.28 7.79 13.08
C ARG A 364 7.85 9.22 13.07
N ILE A 365 7.80 9.89 11.93
CA ILE A 365 8.33 11.23 11.75
C ILE A 365 7.29 12.23 12.23
N GLY A 366 7.61 12.98 13.29
CA GLY A 366 6.69 13.95 13.89
C GLY A 366 5.63 13.34 14.82
N ARG A 367 5.88 12.13 15.33
CA ARG A 367 5.00 11.47 16.33
C ARG A 367 4.94 12.23 17.66
N SER A 368 4.01 11.85 18.53
CA SER A 368 4.00 12.30 19.93
C SER A 368 5.32 11.98 20.63
N PRO A 369 5.84 12.88 21.48
CA PRO A 369 7.05 12.65 22.26
C PRO A 369 7.01 11.32 23.02
N GLN A 370 8.14 10.62 23.04
CA GLN A 370 8.24 9.29 23.67
C GLN A 370 8.67 9.34 25.14
N GLY A 371 9.40 10.39 25.53
CA GLY A 371 9.85 10.59 26.90
C GLY A 371 8.70 10.89 27.84
N TYR A 372 8.83 10.42 29.08
CA TYR A 372 7.89 10.70 30.15
C TYR A 372 8.48 11.69 31.15
N VAL A 373 7.62 12.53 31.73
CA VAL A 373 7.99 13.47 32.78
C VAL A 373 8.16 12.69 34.10
N THR A 374 9.29 12.89 34.76
CA THR A 374 9.63 12.19 36.02
C THR A 374 9.39 13.05 37.25
N GLN A 375 9.17 14.36 37.05
CA GLN A 375 9.01 15.32 38.12
C GLN A 375 7.54 15.55 38.49
N GLN A 376 7.29 15.89 39.76
CA GLN A 376 5.97 16.28 40.24
C GLN A 376 5.63 17.71 39.81
N GLY A 377 4.34 18.04 39.68
CA GLY A 377 3.87 19.38 39.30
C GLY A 377 2.78 19.35 38.23
N TYR A 378 2.29 20.51 37.84
CA TYR A 378 1.47 20.63 36.63
C TYR A 378 2.37 20.49 35.40
N VAL A 379 1.91 19.79 34.37
CA VAL A 379 2.73 19.47 33.19
C VAL A 379 2.01 19.89 31.91
N LYS A 380 2.73 20.61 31.05
CA LYS A 380 2.35 20.85 29.66
C LYS A 380 3.39 20.18 28.76
N SER A 381 3.00 19.05 28.16
CA SER A 381 3.82 18.32 27.19
C SER A 381 3.31 18.57 25.76
N PRO A 382 4.20 18.65 24.75
CA PRO A 382 3.77 18.68 23.36
C PRO A 382 3.02 17.40 22.97
N ASP A 383 2.00 17.53 22.13
CA ASP A 383 1.20 16.42 21.60
C ASP A 383 1.87 15.73 20.40
N ARG A 384 2.80 16.44 19.73
CA ARG A 384 3.53 16.00 18.54
C ARG A 384 4.93 16.60 18.53
N THR A 385 5.82 15.95 17.79
CA THR A 385 7.18 16.43 17.56
C THR A 385 7.20 17.29 16.30
N THR A 386 7.77 18.48 16.40
CA THR A 386 7.90 19.42 15.28
C THR A 386 8.85 18.85 14.22
N ILE A 387 8.42 18.81 12.96
CA ILE A 387 9.34 18.51 11.85
C ILE A 387 9.98 19.83 11.43
N LEU A 388 11.29 20.00 11.66
CA LEU A 388 12.01 21.22 11.29
C LEU A 388 12.05 21.39 9.76
N GLY A 389 12.23 20.28 9.06
CA GLY A 389 12.10 20.21 7.62
C GLY A 389 12.23 18.79 7.11
N ALA A 390 11.65 18.53 5.95
CA ALA A 390 11.77 17.26 5.26
C ALA A 390 11.81 17.47 3.75
N PHE A 391 12.49 16.57 3.05
CA PHE A 391 12.38 16.49 1.60
C PHE A 391 12.21 15.04 1.16
N LYS A 392 11.56 14.88 0.01
CA LYS A 392 11.32 13.63 -0.69
C LYS A 392 11.71 13.80 -2.15
N LEU A 393 12.66 13.01 -2.61
CA LEU A 393 13.05 12.95 -4.02
C LEU A 393 12.51 11.64 -4.59
N SER A 394 11.56 11.69 -5.52
CA SER A 394 10.91 10.50 -6.08
C SER A 394 10.84 10.54 -7.60
N GLY A 395 11.05 9.41 -8.26
CA GLY A 395 11.00 9.35 -9.71
C GLY A 395 11.53 8.09 -10.35
N LYS A 396 11.28 7.94 -11.66
CA LYS A 396 11.84 6.87 -12.49
C LYS A 396 13.04 7.36 -13.27
N MET A 397 14.24 6.91 -12.92
CA MET A 397 15.48 7.21 -13.65
C MET A 397 15.64 6.32 -14.90
N SER A 398 16.61 6.66 -15.75
CA SER A 398 16.95 5.89 -16.95
C SER A 398 17.20 4.41 -16.65
N GLY A 399 16.72 3.52 -17.52
CA GLY A 399 16.93 2.07 -17.38
C GLY A 399 15.97 1.39 -16.40
N ASN A 400 14.73 1.91 -16.27
CA ASN A 400 13.65 1.35 -15.46
C ASN A 400 13.96 1.24 -13.95
N TRP A 401 14.74 2.18 -13.44
CA TRP A 401 14.94 2.35 -12.00
C TRP A 401 13.88 3.29 -11.44
N ASN A 402 13.06 2.82 -10.50
CA ASN A 402 12.22 3.66 -9.66
C ASN A 402 12.95 3.93 -8.35
N MET A 403 13.12 5.19 -7.98
CA MET A 403 13.86 5.60 -6.79
C MET A 403 13.05 6.58 -5.96
N SER A 404 13.15 6.46 -4.64
CA SER A 404 12.59 7.40 -3.68
C SER A 404 13.52 7.57 -2.49
N LEU A 405 13.77 8.82 -2.09
CA LEU A 405 14.59 9.18 -0.94
C LEU A 405 13.81 10.17 -0.08
N ILE A 406 13.60 9.85 1.20
CA ILE A 406 13.07 10.77 2.19
C ILE A 406 14.18 11.10 3.18
N SER A 407 14.29 12.38 3.54
CA SER A 407 15.17 12.88 4.58
C SER A 407 14.39 13.89 5.41
N ALA A 408 14.29 13.67 6.72
CA ALA A 408 13.57 14.54 7.64
C ALA A 408 14.37 14.77 8.92
N LEU A 409 14.22 15.97 9.49
CA LEU A 409 14.79 16.33 10.78
C LEU A 409 13.67 16.80 11.71
N THR A 410 13.56 16.20 12.89
CA THR A 410 12.59 16.59 13.91
C THR A 410 13.27 17.34 15.05
N ALA A 411 12.53 18.27 15.64
CA ALA A 411 13.01 19.11 16.72
C ALA A 411 13.20 18.31 18.02
N ARG A 412 13.90 18.96 18.96
CA ARG A 412 13.94 18.53 20.35
C ARG A 412 12.74 19.16 21.06
N GLU A 413 11.97 18.34 21.77
CA GLU A 413 10.76 18.78 22.45
C GLU A 413 10.93 18.77 23.95
N TYR A 414 10.28 19.74 24.61
CA TYR A 414 10.36 19.93 26.05
C TYR A 414 8.96 20.01 26.65
N ALA A 415 8.75 19.25 27.73
CA ALA A 415 7.63 19.45 28.62
C ALA A 415 7.94 20.62 29.57
N GLN A 416 6.96 21.51 29.74
CA GLN A 416 6.99 22.57 30.76
C GLN A 416 6.33 22.02 32.03
N ILE A 417 6.98 22.24 33.18
CA ILE A 417 6.56 21.71 34.47
C ILE A 417 6.50 22.87 35.45
N ASP A 418 5.36 23.07 36.10
CA ASP A 418 5.23 24.04 37.19
C ASP A 418 5.31 23.32 38.55
N GLN A 419 6.35 23.65 39.30
CA GLN A 419 6.55 23.20 40.67
C GLN A 419 6.34 24.37 41.62
N SER A 420 5.11 24.53 42.07
CA SER A 420 4.76 25.57 43.05
C SER A 420 5.19 26.98 42.60
N GLY A 421 4.99 27.31 41.32
CA GLY A 421 5.34 28.59 40.71
C GLY A 421 6.74 28.66 40.09
N GLN A 422 7.56 27.60 40.20
CA GLN A 422 8.81 27.49 39.45
C GLN A 422 8.61 26.70 38.15
N LEU A 423 8.82 27.37 37.02
CA LEU A 423 8.79 26.74 35.71
C LEU A 423 10.11 26.04 35.37
N ILE A 424 10.04 24.74 35.10
CA ILE A 424 11.15 23.89 34.69
C ILE A 424 10.84 23.30 33.31
N GLN A 425 11.88 23.08 32.51
CA GLN A 425 11.76 22.36 31.24
C GLN A 425 12.46 21.01 31.34
N GLN A 426 11.77 19.95 30.92
CA GLN A 426 12.35 18.62 30.78
C GLN A 426 12.26 18.18 29.32
N GLU A 427 13.38 17.71 28.77
CA GLU A 427 13.40 17.15 27.43
C GLU A 427 12.59 15.85 27.37
N VAL A 428 11.65 15.77 26.42
CA VAL A 428 10.75 14.62 26.21
C VAL A 428 10.86 13.99 24.82
N GLU A 429 11.48 14.67 23.85
CA GLU A 429 11.84 14.08 22.57
C GLU A 429 13.20 14.64 22.10
N PRO A 430 14.13 13.79 21.64
CA PRO A 430 15.42 14.25 21.15
C PRO A 430 15.35 14.77 19.70
N LEU A 431 16.29 15.65 19.36
CA LEU A 431 16.55 15.98 17.95
C LEU A 431 16.87 14.69 17.18
N THR A 432 16.10 14.39 16.15
CA THR A 432 16.18 13.11 15.43
C THR A 432 16.22 13.30 13.92
N TYR A 433 17.18 12.62 13.28
CA TYR A 433 17.26 12.48 11.84
C TYR A 433 16.59 11.19 11.38
N TYR A 434 15.76 11.27 10.34
CA TYR A 434 15.15 10.14 9.66
C TYR A 434 15.56 10.15 8.19
N GLY A 435 16.15 9.04 7.73
CA GLY A 435 16.50 8.80 6.33
C GLY A 435 15.86 7.51 5.83
N VAL A 436 15.25 7.56 4.64
CA VAL A 436 14.61 6.40 4.00
C VAL A 436 14.97 6.40 2.53
N PHE A 437 15.59 5.33 2.07
CA PHE A 437 15.98 5.15 0.69
C PHE A 437 15.33 3.91 0.12
N ARG A 438 14.76 4.04 -1.08
CA ARG A 438 14.18 2.94 -1.84
C ARG A 438 14.63 3.03 -3.28
N SER A 439 15.06 1.91 -3.83
CA SER A 439 15.34 1.74 -5.25
C SER A 439 14.78 0.42 -5.72
N LEU A 440 14.11 0.41 -6.86
CA LEU A 440 13.48 -0.75 -7.48
C LEU A 440 13.81 -0.75 -8.97
N LYS A 441 14.38 -1.83 -9.47
CA LYS A 441 14.59 -2.02 -10.91
C LYS A 441 13.68 -3.09 -11.45
N GLU A 442 13.05 -2.77 -12.58
CA GLU A 442 12.23 -3.70 -13.32
C GLU A 442 12.83 -4.03 -14.67
N PHE A 443 12.78 -5.30 -15.05
CA PHE A 443 13.40 -5.80 -16.27
C PHE A 443 12.44 -6.68 -17.05
N SER A 444 12.79 -6.93 -18.31
CA SER A 444 12.05 -7.84 -19.18
C SER A 444 10.55 -7.49 -19.22
N GLN A 445 10.22 -6.20 -19.40
CA GLN A 445 8.85 -5.69 -19.40
C GLN A 445 8.07 -6.00 -18.10
N GLY A 446 8.74 -6.01 -16.94
CA GLY A 446 8.13 -6.27 -15.64
C GLY A 446 8.08 -7.75 -15.22
N HIS A 447 8.58 -8.68 -16.04
CA HIS A 447 8.67 -10.11 -15.69
C HIS A 447 9.56 -10.37 -14.47
N ARG A 448 10.47 -9.45 -14.17
CA ARG A 448 11.35 -9.52 -13.02
C ARG A 448 11.52 -8.14 -12.40
N GLY A 449 11.71 -8.12 -11.10
CA GLY A 449 12.18 -6.92 -10.42
C GLY A 449 12.99 -7.24 -9.19
N ILE A 450 13.88 -6.32 -8.87
CA ILE A 450 14.72 -6.37 -7.67
C ILE A 450 14.78 -4.98 -7.06
N GLY A 451 14.64 -4.90 -5.75
CA GLY A 451 14.71 -3.64 -5.04
C GLY A 451 15.52 -3.74 -3.76
N ILE A 452 15.93 -2.58 -3.28
CA ILE A 452 16.62 -2.35 -2.02
C ILE A 452 15.86 -1.27 -1.26
N LEU A 453 15.69 -1.46 0.04
CA LEU A 453 15.16 -0.46 0.95
C LEU A 453 16.14 -0.31 2.12
N ALA A 454 16.48 0.92 2.48
CA ALA A 454 17.30 1.21 3.65
C ALA A 454 16.64 2.30 4.49
N THR A 455 16.70 2.17 5.81
CA THR A 455 16.28 3.21 6.76
C THR A 455 17.37 3.51 7.76
N ALA A 456 17.40 4.77 8.20
CA ALA A 456 18.32 5.27 9.20
C ALA A 456 17.57 6.22 10.13
N VAL A 457 17.61 5.93 11.43
CA VAL A 457 17.15 6.83 12.50
C VAL A 457 18.34 7.12 13.38
N VAL A 458 18.66 8.39 13.57
CA VAL A 458 19.79 8.83 14.41
C VAL A 458 19.29 9.92 15.35
N ARG A 459 19.38 9.64 16.66
CA ARG A 459 18.92 10.52 17.73
C ARG A 459 20.09 11.16 18.44
N ASN A 460 19.96 12.44 18.76
CA ASN A 460 20.91 13.14 19.62
C ASN A 460 20.41 13.13 21.08
N LEU A 461 20.66 12.01 21.77
CA LEU A 461 20.29 11.81 23.18
C LEU A 461 21.26 12.58 24.10
N ARG A 462 20.71 13.39 25.01
CA ARG A 462 21.49 14.20 25.97
C ARG A 462 21.02 14.04 27.41
N SER A 463 19.75 13.73 27.61
CA SER A 463 19.16 13.50 28.91
C SER A 463 19.24 12.02 29.28
N GLU A 464 19.45 11.76 30.57
CA GLU A 464 19.53 10.39 31.10
C GLU A 464 18.22 9.60 30.88
N PRO A 465 17.01 10.16 31.13
CA PRO A 465 15.75 9.43 30.89
C PRO A 465 15.55 8.99 29.44
N LEU A 466 15.97 9.80 28.46
CA LEU A 466 15.86 9.43 27.05
C LEU A 466 16.95 8.43 26.64
N THR A 467 18.14 8.51 27.25
CA THR A 467 19.25 7.59 26.98
C THR A 467 18.94 6.17 27.44
N THR A 468 18.21 6.01 28.54
CA THR A 468 17.76 4.71 29.06
C THR A 468 16.53 4.16 28.35
N LEU A 469 15.77 5.01 27.64
CA LEU A 469 14.50 4.65 26.99
C LEU A 469 14.65 4.33 25.50
N LEU A 470 15.51 5.07 24.78
CA LEU A 470 15.58 5.06 23.33
C LEU A 470 16.92 4.55 22.83
N ALA A 471 16.90 3.81 21.73
CA ALA A 471 18.09 3.58 20.91
C ALA A 471 18.55 4.91 20.29
N ASP A 472 19.85 5.23 20.35
CA ASP A 472 20.42 6.40 19.68
C ASP A 472 20.51 6.20 18.17
N LYS A 473 20.63 4.95 17.72
CA LYS A 473 20.65 4.60 16.29
C LYS A 473 19.80 3.38 15.99
N ALA A 474 19.05 3.46 14.90
CA ALA A 474 18.34 2.32 14.33
C ALA A 474 18.51 2.31 12.82
N PHE A 475 18.94 1.18 12.27
CA PHE A 475 19.14 1.00 10.85
C PHE A 475 18.44 -0.25 10.36
N ALA A 476 17.89 -0.20 9.16
CA ALA A 476 17.44 -1.39 8.46
C ALA A 476 17.96 -1.39 7.02
N LEU A 477 18.28 -2.57 6.52
CA LEU A 477 18.62 -2.81 5.13
C LEU A 477 17.91 -4.07 4.66
N ALA A 478 17.12 -3.95 3.60
CA ALA A 478 16.33 -5.03 3.06
C ALA A 478 16.36 -5.04 1.53
N MET A 479 16.21 -6.23 0.98
CA MET A 479 16.09 -6.48 -0.45
C MET A 479 14.79 -7.23 -0.72
N ASP A 480 14.15 -6.91 -1.83
CA ASP A 480 12.97 -7.62 -2.31
C ASP A 480 13.03 -7.87 -3.81
N GLY A 481 12.17 -8.74 -4.30
CA GLY A 481 12.06 -8.97 -5.73
C GLY A 481 11.04 -10.02 -6.09
N TRP A 482 10.81 -10.14 -7.40
CA TRP A 482 9.96 -11.17 -7.98
C TRP A 482 10.53 -11.64 -9.32
N THR A 483 10.13 -12.85 -9.68
CA THR A 483 10.30 -13.38 -11.03
C THR A 483 9.08 -14.19 -11.41
N PHE A 484 8.50 -13.89 -12.57
CA PHE A 484 7.57 -14.82 -13.20
C PHE A 484 8.36 -16.04 -13.71
N LEU A 485 7.78 -17.23 -13.52
CA LEU A 485 8.43 -18.52 -13.83
C LEU A 485 8.12 -18.99 -15.25
N ASP A 486 7.17 -18.35 -15.92
CA ASP A 486 6.73 -18.61 -17.27
C ASP A 486 6.47 -17.30 -18.05
N GLN A 487 6.47 -17.40 -19.38
CA GLN A 487 6.28 -16.23 -20.28
C GLN A 487 4.86 -15.67 -20.21
N ASP A 488 3.88 -16.51 -19.85
CA ASP A 488 2.48 -16.12 -19.76
C ASP A 488 2.14 -15.50 -18.40
N ARG A 489 3.12 -15.34 -17.49
CA ARG A 489 2.93 -14.80 -16.14
C ARG A 489 1.93 -15.60 -15.30
N ASN A 490 1.84 -16.91 -15.50
CA ASN A 490 0.94 -17.78 -14.75
C ASN A 490 1.44 -18.03 -13.32
N TRP A 491 2.75 -18.09 -13.12
CA TRP A 491 3.39 -18.35 -11.84
C TRP A 491 4.41 -17.27 -11.51
N VAL A 492 4.44 -16.84 -10.25
CA VAL A 492 5.41 -15.88 -9.75
C VAL A 492 6.01 -16.35 -8.44
N LEU A 493 7.32 -16.25 -8.32
CA LEU A 493 8.06 -16.32 -7.07
C LEU A 493 8.38 -14.87 -6.66
N SER A 494 8.01 -14.50 -5.44
CA SER A 494 8.26 -13.16 -4.87
C SER A 494 8.72 -13.27 -3.43
N GLY A 495 9.46 -12.29 -2.93
CA GLY A 495 9.85 -12.26 -1.53
C GLY A 495 10.78 -11.14 -1.17
N TRP A 496 11.13 -11.10 0.11
CA TRP A 496 12.08 -10.16 0.68
C TRP A 496 12.92 -10.80 1.77
N LEU A 497 14.08 -10.20 2.00
CA LEU A 497 15.01 -10.51 3.09
C LEU A 497 15.64 -9.21 3.59
N GLY A 498 15.87 -9.09 4.89
CA GLY A 498 16.45 -7.88 5.44
C GLY A 498 16.99 -8.06 6.85
N GLY A 499 17.76 -7.08 7.28
CA GLY A 499 18.34 -7.00 8.60
C GLY A 499 18.04 -5.66 9.28
N THR A 500 18.03 -5.70 10.61
CA THR A 500 17.82 -4.56 11.49
C THR A 500 18.96 -4.50 12.51
N TYR A 501 19.38 -3.28 12.84
CA TYR A 501 20.44 -3.02 13.80
C TYR A 501 20.03 -1.83 14.68
N LEU A 502 19.93 -2.08 15.98
CA LEU A 502 19.68 -1.07 17.01
C LEU A 502 20.94 -0.89 17.85
N HIS A 503 21.24 0.35 18.23
CA HIS A 503 22.30 0.71 19.15
C HIS A 503 21.79 1.73 20.16
N GLY A 504 22.17 1.58 21.43
CA GLY A 504 21.71 2.40 22.55
C GLY A 504 22.54 2.15 23.81
N SER A 505 22.10 2.72 24.94
CA SER A 505 22.66 2.36 26.24
C SER A 505 22.38 0.90 26.59
N GLN A 506 23.08 0.37 27.59
CA GLN A 506 22.82 -0.98 28.11
C GLN A 506 21.37 -1.11 28.57
N GLU A 507 20.86 -0.11 29.28
CA GLU A 507 19.50 -0.04 29.78
C GLU A 507 18.48 0.01 28.63
N ALA A 508 18.70 0.84 27.61
CA ALA A 508 17.79 0.94 26.47
C ALA A 508 17.67 -0.39 25.72
N ILE A 509 18.80 -1.05 25.43
CA ILE A 509 18.79 -2.36 24.74
C ILE A 509 18.24 -3.47 25.64
N PHE A 510 18.47 -3.40 26.95
CA PHE A 510 17.87 -4.31 27.92
C PHE A 510 16.34 -4.18 27.98
N GLN A 511 15.80 -2.96 27.92
CA GLN A 511 14.36 -2.72 27.81
C GLN A 511 13.79 -3.22 26.47
N ILE A 512 14.50 -2.97 25.36
CA ILE A 512 14.09 -3.44 24.03
C ILE A 512 14.02 -4.97 24.01
N GLN A 513 15.02 -5.68 24.51
CA GLN A 513 15.00 -7.16 24.61
C GLN A 513 13.79 -7.70 25.39
N GLN A 514 13.25 -6.94 26.34
CA GLN A 514 12.09 -7.32 27.15
C GLN A 514 10.75 -6.87 26.57
N SER A 515 10.77 -6.02 25.55
CA SER A 515 9.57 -5.49 24.92
C SER A 515 8.73 -6.60 24.28
N SER A 516 7.48 -6.26 23.95
CA SER A 516 6.52 -7.20 23.37
C SER A 516 6.92 -7.79 22.03
N LEU A 517 7.88 -7.15 21.35
CA LEU A 517 8.44 -7.66 20.11
C LEU A 517 9.38 -8.85 20.34
N HIS A 518 10.06 -8.90 21.49
CA HIS A 518 11.23 -9.77 21.70
C HIS A 518 11.00 -10.81 22.82
N TYR A 519 10.57 -10.37 24.00
CA TYR A 519 10.41 -11.20 25.20
C TYR A 519 11.57 -12.20 25.46
N PHE A 520 12.81 -11.70 25.54
CA PHE A 520 14.00 -12.53 25.79
C PHE A 520 14.07 -13.09 27.22
N GLN A 521 13.28 -12.53 28.14
CA GLN A 521 13.20 -12.92 29.55
C GLN A 521 12.36 -14.17 29.81
N ARG A 522 11.78 -14.79 28.78
CA ARG A 522 10.93 -15.98 28.94
C ARG A 522 11.71 -17.14 29.58
N PRO A 523 11.21 -17.72 30.69
CA PRO A 523 11.96 -18.73 31.46
C PRO A 523 12.13 -20.07 30.72
N ASP A 524 11.30 -20.34 29.71
CA ASP A 524 11.22 -21.58 28.94
C ASP A 524 11.73 -21.45 27.50
N ALA A 525 12.25 -20.28 27.11
CA ALA A 525 12.85 -20.05 25.81
C ALA A 525 14.36 -20.34 25.83
N SER A 526 14.74 -21.63 25.81
CA SER A 526 16.15 -22.06 25.89
C SER A 526 17.09 -21.51 24.79
N HIS A 527 16.53 -21.03 23.68
CA HIS A 527 17.26 -20.40 22.57
C HIS A 527 17.47 -18.90 22.74
N LEU A 528 16.86 -18.28 23.78
CA LEU A 528 16.96 -16.86 24.08
C LEU A 528 17.76 -16.64 25.36
N GLN A 529 18.43 -15.49 25.42
CA GLN A 529 19.14 -15.05 26.61
C GLN A 529 18.98 -13.53 26.72
N LEU A 530 18.39 -13.08 27.83
CA LEU A 530 18.38 -11.67 28.19
C LEU A 530 19.79 -11.25 28.64
N LYS A 531 20.34 -10.21 28.03
CA LYS A 531 21.68 -9.70 28.34
C LYS A 531 21.61 -8.26 28.83
N GLU A 532 22.22 -7.99 29.98
CA GLU A 532 22.23 -6.67 30.62
C GLU A 532 23.37 -5.77 30.10
N ASP A 533 24.46 -6.34 29.59
CA ASP A 533 25.70 -5.64 29.29
C ASP A 533 25.88 -5.27 27.80
N VAL A 534 24.85 -5.49 26.98
CA VAL A 534 24.90 -5.27 25.52
C VAL A 534 24.37 -3.90 25.12
N THR A 535 25.05 -3.25 24.17
CA THR A 535 24.67 -1.91 23.64
C THR A 535 24.10 -1.97 22.23
N SER A 536 23.84 -3.16 21.70
CA SER A 536 23.20 -3.32 20.41
C SER A 536 22.34 -4.58 20.29
N LEU A 537 21.36 -4.52 19.39
CA LEU A 537 20.51 -5.64 19.01
C LEU A 537 20.52 -5.79 17.50
N LEU A 538 20.82 -6.99 17.03
CA LEU A 538 20.82 -7.36 15.62
C LEU A 538 19.70 -8.34 15.33
N GLY A 539 19.04 -8.16 14.19
CA GLY A 539 18.02 -9.06 13.71
C GLY A 539 18.02 -9.21 12.20
N TRP A 540 17.45 -10.32 11.75
CA TRP A 540 17.17 -10.59 10.35
C TRP A 540 15.77 -11.17 10.18
N GLY A 541 15.21 -11.01 8.99
CA GLY A 541 13.91 -11.56 8.63
C GLY A 541 13.76 -11.70 7.13
N GLY A 542 12.75 -12.47 6.72
CA GLY A 542 12.39 -12.60 5.32
C GLY A 542 11.11 -13.39 5.12
N ARG A 543 10.48 -13.19 3.97
CA ARG A 543 9.31 -13.95 3.53
C ARG A 543 9.36 -14.17 2.03
N PHE A 544 9.06 -15.39 1.61
CA PHE A 544 8.98 -15.81 0.22
C PHE A 544 7.62 -16.41 -0.05
N GLN A 545 7.14 -16.22 -1.28
CA GLN A 545 5.85 -16.71 -1.72
C GLN A 545 5.87 -17.17 -3.17
N LEU A 546 5.26 -18.31 -3.42
CA LEU A 546 4.98 -18.84 -4.75
C LEU A 546 3.48 -18.73 -4.99
N ASN A 547 3.11 -18.05 -6.07
CA ASN A 547 1.72 -17.80 -6.39
C ASN A 547 1.40 -18.19 -7.82
N LYS A 548 0.24 -18.80 -8.03
CA LYS A 548 -0.41 -18.89 -9.33
C LYS A 548 -1.28 -17.65 -9.53
N GLN A 549 -1.02 -16.92 -10.61
CA GLN A 549 -1.53 -15.58 -10.89
C GLN A 549 -2.69 -15.58 -11.89
N LYS A 550 -2.79 -16.59 -12.75
CA LYS A 550 -3.78 -16.64 -13.83
C LYS A 550 -4.58 -17.94 -13.86
N GLY A 551 -5.74 -17.86 -14.51
CA GLY A 551 -6.67 -18.95 -14.66
C GLY A 551 -7.57 -19.13 -13.45
N ARG A 552 -8.31 -20.25 -13.44
CA ARG A 552 -9.37 -20.51 -12.45
C ARG A 552 -8.86 -21.11 -11.14
N THR A 553 -7.61 -21.54 -11.05
CA THR A 553 -7.07 -22.15 -9.84
C THR A 553 -6.18 -21.16 -9.12
N LEU A 554 -6.41 -20.96 -7.83
CA LEU A 554 -5.58 -20.18 -6.94
C LEU A 554 -4.59 -21.13 -6.24
N VAL A 555 -3.32 -20.76 -6.24
CA VAL A 555 -2.29 -21.46 -5.47
C VAL A 555 -1.45 -20.39 -4.80
N ASN A 556 -1.35 -20.44 -3.48
CA ASN A 556 -0.44 -19.61 -2.70
C ASN A 556 0.32 -20.51 -1.74
N PHE A 557 1.64 -20.48 -1.82
CA PHE A 557 2.52 -20.99 -0.78
C PHE A 557 3.34 -19.83 -0.26
N ALA A 558 3.43 -19.67 1.05
CA ALA A 558 4.30 -18.68 1.67
C ALA A 558 5.11 -19.31 2.80
N LEU A 559 6.36 -18.87 2.95
CA LEU A 559 7.28 -19.27 4.00
C LEU A 559 8.07 -18.04 4.43
N GLY A 560 8.19 -17.81 5.74
CA GLY A 560 8.98 -16.72 6.27
C GLY A 560 9.50 -16.98 7.66
N ALA A 561 10.50 -16.20 8.05
CA ALA A 561 11.04 -16.20 9.40
C ALA A 561 11.44 -14.79 9.84
N LEU A 562 11.27 -14.50 11.12
CA LEU A 562 11.74 -13.30 11.81
C LEU A 562 12.59 -13.76 12.99
N SER A 563 13.90 -13.51 12.94
CA SER A 563 14.80 -13.85 14.04
C SER A 563 14.38 -13.16 15.34
N PRO A 564 14.75 -13.68 16.52
CA PRO A 564 14.37 -13.08 17.79
C PRO A 564 14.74 -11.60 17.92
N GLY A 565 15.87 -11.15 17.38
CA GLY A 565 16.33 -9.76 17.46
C GLY A 565 15.82 -8.84 16.35
N PHE A 566 14.92 -9.29 15.47
CA PHE A 566 14.40 -8.46 14.38
C PHE A 566 13.47 -7.36 14.91
N ASP A 567 13.84 -6.11 14.70
CA ASP A 567 13.03 -4.94 15.08
C ASP A 567 13.06 -3.82 14.03
N PRO A 568 11.96 -3.57 13.31
CA PRO A 568 11.87 -2.47 12.35
C PRO A 568 11.29 -1.17 12.95
N ASN A 569 10.87 -1.13 14.22
CA ASN A 569 9.88 -0.16 14.71
C ASN A 569 10.36 1.30 14.80
N ASP A 570 11.66 1.59 14.81
CA ASP A 570 12.13 2.98 14.87
C ASP A 570 11.80 3.80 13.62
N ALA A 571 11.89 3.19 12.44
CA ALA A 571 11.49 3.79 11.17
C ALA A 571 10.23 3.16 10.57
N GLY A 572 9.95 1.92 10.95
CA GLY A 572 8.90 1.06 10.41
C GLY A 572 7.87 0.67 11.44
N PHE A 573 7.21 -0.46 11.21
CA PHE A 573 6.13 -0.97 12.03
C PHE A 573 6.05 -2.49 11.91
N GLN A 574 5.83 -3.18 13.02
CA GLN A 574 5.53 -4.60 13.04
C GLN A 574 4.38 -4.89 14.02
N PHE A 575 3.35 -5.56 13.50
CA PHE A 575 2.31 -6.11 14.35
C PHE A 575 2.71 -7.52 14.80
N GLY A 576 2.72 -7.80 16.10
CA GLY A 576 3.09 -9.13 16.60
C GLY A 576 4.60 -9.32 16.82
N GLY A 577 4.96 -10.32 17.62
CA GLY A 577 6.33 -10.56 18.05
C GLY A 577 7.24 -11.18 16.99
N SER A 578 8.53 -10.93 17.12
CA SER A 578 9.62 -11.61 16.42
C SER A 578 9.83 -13.02 16.99
N ASP A 579 10.93 -13.73 16.66
CA ASP A 579 11.12 -15.15 17.02
C ASP A 579 10.05 -16.06 16.37
N LEU A 580 9.85 -15.90 15.07
CA LEU A 580 8.76 -16.52 14.32
C LEU A 580 9.29 -17.27 13.09
N ILE A 581 8.76 -18.46 12.84
CA ILE A 581 8.88 -19.19 11.58
C ILE A 581 7.45 -19.52 11.16
N ASN A 582 7.02 -19.09 9.98
CA ASN A 582 5.64 -19.24 9.52
C ASN A 582 5.60 -19.83 8.11
N TRP A 583 4.65 -20.73 7.87
CA TRP A 583 4.29 -21.17 6.53
C TRP A 583 2.78 -21.26 6.36
N SER A 584 2.32 -21.06 5.12
CA SER A 584 0.93 -21.24 4.72
C SER A 584 0.85 -21.82 3.32
N PHE A 585 -0.17 -22.65 3.08
CA PHE A 585 -0.48 -23.17 1.75
C PHE A 585 -1.99 -23.07 1.51
N VAL A 586 -2.40 -22.35 0.48
CA VAL A 586 -3.80 -22.16 0.10
C VAL A 586 -4.00 -22.59 -1.33
N LEU A 587 -5.00 -23.43 -1.54
CA LEU A 587 -5.54 -23.81 -2.83
C LEU A 587 -6.94 -23.24 -2.98
N GLY A 588 -7.28 -22.77 -4.17
CA GLY A 588 -8.63 -22.31 -4.44
C GLY A 588 -9.05 -22.48 -5.88
N TYR A 589 -10.34 -22.26 -6.11
CA TYR A 589 -10.95 -22.29 -7.42
C TYR A 589 -11.91 -21.10 -7.58
N LEU A 590 -11.77 -20.39 -8.69
CA LEU A 590 -12.56 -19.27 -9.14
C LEU A 590 -13.51 -19.76 -10.24
N TRP A 591 -14.79 -19.52 -10.05
CA TRP A 591 -15.83 -19.59 -11.08
C TRP A 591 -16.10 -18.15 -11.54
N PRO A 592 -15.41 -17.67 -12.61
CA PRO A 592 -15.51 -16.28 -13.04
C PRO A 592 -16.75 -16.01 -13.89
N HIS A 593 -17.46 -17.04 -14.35
CA HIS A 593 -18.63 -16.92 -15.21
C HIS A 593 -19.88 -17.48 -14.52
N PRO A 594 -21.08 -17.01 -14.93
CA PRO A 594 -22.33 -17.49 -14.36
C PRO A 594 -22.49 -19.00 -14.43
N THR A 595 -22.86 -19.59 -13.30
CA THR A 595 -23.28 -20.98 -13.13
C THR A 595 -24.81 -21.04 -13.04
N LYS A 596 -25.36 -22.19 -12.63
CA LYS A 596 -26.80 -22.34 -12.36
C LYS A 596 -27.28 -21.53 -11.15
N ILE A 597 -26.38 -21.10 -10.27
CA ILE A 597 -26.72 -20.51 -8.96
C ILE A 597 -26.00 -19.19 -8.72
N THR A 598 -24.76 -19.07 -9.19
CA THR A 598 -23.88 -17.91 -8.95
C THR A 598 -23.54 -17.19 -10.24
N ARG A 599 -23.34 -15.87 -10.17
CA ARG A 599 -22.73 -15.06 -11.23
C ARG A 599 -21.23 -15.25 -11.26
N GLU A 600 -20.64 -15.26 -10.08
CA GLU A 600 -19.24 -15.56 -9.82
C GLU A 600 -19.10 -16.09 -8.41
N ALA A 601 -18.09 -16.93 -8.19
CA ALA A 601 -17.76 -17.42 -6.86
C ALA A 601 -16.29 -17.79 -6.80
N VAL A 602 -15.70 -17.73 -5.62
CA VAL A 602 -14.39 -18.30 -5.32
C VAL A 602 -14.46 -19.06 -4.03
N VAL A 603 -13.80 -20.22 -4.00
CA VAL A 603 -13.60 -21.02 -2.79
C VAL A 603 -12.11 -21.27 -2.67
N ALA A 604 -11.54 -21.05 -1.48
CA ALA A 604 -10.15 -21.31 -1.18
C ALA A 604 -10.03 -22.01 0.18
N ALA A 605 -9.09 -22.92 0.34
CA ALA A 605 -8.85 -23.61 1.59
C ALA A 605 -7.38 -23.94 1.76
N GLY A 606 -6.91 -24.05 3.01
CA GLY A 606 -5.49 -24.27 3.23
C GLY A 606 -5.06 -24.39 4.68
N PRO A 607 -4.02 -25.20 4.96
CA PRO A 607 -3.35 -25.20 6.26
C PRO A 607 -2.35 -24.05 6.39
N PHE A 608 -2.08 -23.69 7.64
CA PHE A 608 -0.97 -22.83 8.02
C PHE A 608 -0.42 -23.22 9.39
N GLN A 609 0.86 -22.94 9.62
CA GLN A 609 1.49 -23.14 10.93
C GLN A 609 2.53 -22.06 11.21
N SER A 610 2.73 -21.80 12.50
CA SER A 610 3.77 -20.93 13.00
C SER A 610 4.48 -21.59 14.17
N TYR A 611 5.80 -21.43 14.19
CA TYR A 611 6.71 -21.90 15.23
C TYR A 611 7.52 -20.75 15.78
N ASP A 612 8.02 -20.89 17.01
CA ASP A 612 9.16 -20.12 17.47
C ASP A 612 10.49 -20.84 17.14
N PHE A 613 11.64 -20.19 17.36
CA PHE A 613 12.95 -20.83 17.14
C PHE A 613 13.27 -21.94 18.15
N GLY A 614 12.47 -22.06 19.21
CA GLY A 614 12.47 -23.18 20.16
C GLY A 614 11.69 -24.40 19.65
N ARG A 615 11.11 -24.34 18.43
CA ARG A 615 10.26 -25.36 17.81
C ARG A 615 8.91 -25.56 18.50
N ASN A 616 8.49 -24.63 19.35
CA ASN A 616 7.14 -24.63 19.89
C ASN A 616 6.16 -24.24 18.79
N LYS A 617 5.08 -25.01 18.64
CA LYS A 617 4.01 -24.69 17.70
C LYS A 617 3.14 -23.59 18.30
N ILE A 618 3.35 -22.36 17.85
CA ILE A 618 2.69 -21.18 18.42
C ILE A 618 1.36 -20.82 17.76
N TRP A 619 1.10 -21.38 16.58
CA TRP A 619 -0.20 -21.34 15.93
C TRP A 619 -0.27 -22.44 14.87
N GLU A 620 -1.44 -23.01 14.66
CA GLU A 620 -1.78 -23.89 13.56
C GLU A 620 -3.25 -23.70 13.23
N GLY A 621 -3.60 -23.88 11.97
CA GLY A 621 -5.00 -23.93 11.59
C GLY A 621 -5.22 -24.41 10.17
N PHE A 622 -6.49 -24.68 9.88
CA PHE A 622 -7.00 -24.94 8.55
C PHE A 622 -8.14 -23.98 8.28
N LEU A 623 -8.04 -23.19 7.21
CA LEU A 623 -9.06 -22.22 6.82
C LEU A 623 -9.78 -22.64 5.55
N VAL A 624 -11.04 -22.26 5.45
CA VAL A 624 -11.89 -22.33 4.26
C VAL A 624 -12.55 -20.97 4.08
N LEU A 625 -12.34 -20.38 2.91
CA LEU A 625 -12.89 -19.11 2.47
C LEU A 625 -13.82 -19.41 1.30
N ALA A 626 -15.01 -18.81 1.31
CA ALA A 626 -15.88 -18.81 0.16
C ALA A 626 -16.52 -17.44 0.02
N GLN A 627 -16.60 -16.92 -1.19
CA GLN A 627 -17.34 -15.69 -1.48
C GLN A 627 -17.91 -15.76 -2.89
N GLY A 628 -18.97 -15.02 -3.14
CA GLY A 628 -19.54 -14.94 -4.47
C GLY A 628 -20.82 -14.13 -4.51
N GLN A 629 -21.38 -14.04 -5.70
CA GLN A 629 -22.63 -13.36 -5.97
C GLN A 629 -23.62 -14.34 -6.63
N PHE A 630 -24.85 -14.38 -6.13
CA PHE A 630 -25.95 -15.15 -6.71
C PHE A 630 -26.51 -14.49 -7.97
N LEU A 631 -27.28 -15.23 -8.78
CA LEU A 631 -27.89 -14.71 -10.01
C LEU A 631 -28.80 -13.49 -9.79
N ASN A 632 -29.39 -13.36 -8.59
CA ASN A 632 -30.22 -12.25 -8.17
C ASN A 632 -29.41 -11.06 -7.56
N TYR A 633 -28.09 -11.04 -7.74
CA TYR A 633 -27.17 -9.99 -7.26
C TYR A 633 -26.97 -9.92 -5.75
N TRP A 634 -27.53 -10.85 -4.99
CA TRP A 634 -27.18 -11.02 -3.58
C TRP A 634 -25.77 -11.57 -3.46
N SER A 635 -25.00 -11.09 -2.50
CA SER A 635 -23.61 -11.49 -2.29
C SER A 635 -23.47 -12.23 -0.97
N PHE A 636 -22.52 -13.16 -0.91
CA PHE A 636 -22.14 -13.87 0.30
C PHE A 636 -20.62 -13.90 0.47
N SER A 637 -20.17 -13.95 1.72
CA SER A 637 -18.81 -14.30 2.08
C SER A 637 -18.78 -15.13 3.36
N SER A 638 -17.81 -16.02 3.47
CA SER A 638 -17.60 -16.87 4.63
C SER A 638 -16.13 -17.13 4.88
N LEU A 639 -15.72 -17.10 6.14
CA LEU A 639 -14.46 -17.62 6.65
C LEU A 639 -14.76 -18.66 7.71
N ILE A 640 -14.26 -19.87 7.52
CA ILE A 640 -14.34 -20.95 8.50
C ILE A 640 -12.92 -21.38 8.80
N ALA A 641 -12.50 -21.31 10.06
CA ALA A 641 -11.19 -21.80 10.48
C ALA A 641 -11.29 -22.77 11.67
N TYR A 642 -10.52 -23.85 11.59
CA TYR A 642 -10.25 -24.73 12.71
C TYR A 642 -8.81 -24.48 13.19
N ASN A 643 -8.65 -24.18 14.47
CA ASN A 643 -7.36 -23.94 15.11
C ASN A 643 -7.14 -25.03 16.16
N PRO A 644 -6.20 -25.99 15.97
CA PRO A 644 -5.86 -27.00 16.98
C PRO A 644 -5.21 -26.41 18.26
N ASP A 645 -4.97 -27.28 19.24
CA ASP A 645 -4.20 -26.95 20.44
C ASP A 645 -2.79 -26.44 20.06
N THR A 646 -2.41 -25.29 20.60
CA THR A 646 -1.12 -24.63 20.36
C THR A 646 -0.57 -23.98 21.63
N ILE A 647 0.52 -23.23 21.50
CA ILE A 647 1.17 -22.56 22.63
C ILE A 647 1.25 -21.06 22.37
N SER A 648 0.83 -20.21 23.31
CA SER A 648 1.13 -18.79 23.25
C SER A 648 2.42 -18.47 23.98
N LYS A 649 3.30 -17.73 23.31
CA LYS A 649 4.48 -17.10 23.90
C LYS A 649 4.29 -15.65 24.33
N THR A 650 3.09 -15.09 24.14
CA THR A 650 2.82 -13.66 24.36
C THR A 650 1.73 -13.41 25.39
N LEU A 651 0.89 -14.41 25.71
CA LEU A 651 -0.22 -14.25 26.67
C LEU A 651 0.25 -13.78 28.07
N THR A 652 1.38 -14.29 28.53
CA THR A 652 2.00 -13.95 29.83
C THR A 652 2.97 -12.78 29.76
N ARG A 653 3.07 -12.10 28.61
CA ARG A 653 3.89 -10.90 28.39
C ARG A 653 5.34 -11.03 28.90
N GLY A 654 6.02 -12.10 28.49
CA GLY A 654 7.40 -12.41 28.90
C GLY A 654 7.50 -13.48 30.00
N GLY A 655 6.38 -13.96 30.55
CA GLY A 655 6.35 -15.13 31.42
C GLY A 655 6.38 -16.47 30.68
N PRO A 656 6.05 -17.58 31.37
CA PRO A 656 6.03 -18.92 30.77
C PRO A 656 5.03 -19.05 29.61
N LEU A 657 5.30 -19.99 28.71
CA LEU A 657 4.43 -20.44 27.64
C LEU A 657 3.07 -20.91 28.19
N VAL A 658 2.00 -20.53 27.50
CA VAL A 658 0.63 -20.89 27.89
C VAL A 658 0.01 -21.77 26.82
N LYS A 659 -0.59 -22.90 27.23
CA LYS A 659 -1.36 -23.73 26.30
C LYS A 659 -2.61 -22.98 25.85
N VAL A 660 -2.79 -22.90 24.53
CA VAL A 660 -3.98 -22.37 23.89
C VAL A 660 -4.80 -23.56 23.38
N PRO A 661 -6.02 -23.80 23.91
CA PRO A 661 -6.84 -24.91 23.46
C PRO A 661 -7.37 -24.65 22.05
N TYR A 662 -7.79 -25.72 21.40
CA TYR A 662 -8.38 -25.67 20.07
C TYR A 662 -9.56 -24.70 20.00
N GLY A 663 -9.87 -24.20 18.81
CA GLY A 663 -11.01 -23.33 18.59
C GLY A 663 -11.52 -23.34 17.17
N TYR A 664 -12.71 -22.77 16.99
CA TYR A 664 -13.34 -22.58 15.69
C TYR A 664 -13.67 -21.11 15.50
N GLU A 665 -13.47 -20.65 14.28
CA GLU A 665 -13.86 -19.32 13.81
C GLU A 665 -14.81 -19.51 12.63
N ILE A 666 -15.96 -18.83 12.69
CA ILE A 666 -16.96 -18.85 11.63
C ILE A 666 -17.44 -17.42 11.46
N ASP A 667 -17.03 -16.79 10.36
CA ASP A 667 -17.56 -15.51 9.92
C ASP A 667 -18.42 -15.72 8.68
N LEU A 668 -19.61 -15.14 8.69
CA LEU A 668 -20.57 -15.21 7.59
C LEU A 668 -21.09 -13.81 7.31
N SER A 669 -21.17 -13.42 6.04
CA SER A 669 -21.81 -12.19 5.62
C SER A 669 -22.69 -12.41 4.39
N PHE A 670 -23.84 -11.75 4.37
CA PHE A 670 -24.79 -11.73 3.26
C PHE A 670 -25.24 -10.29 3.02
N SER A 671 -25.32 -9.88 1.75
CA SER A 671 -25.82 -8.57 1.35
C SER A 671 -26.77 -8.71 0.16
N SER A 672 -27.86 -7.95 0.15
CA SER A 672 -28.83 -7.92 -0.95
C SER A 672 -28.32 -7.13 -2.16
N ASP A 673 -29.11 -7.11 -3.23
CA ASP A 673 -28.81 -6.39 -4.47
C ASP A 673 -28.59 -4.87 -4.24
N THR A 674 -27.35 -4.39 -4.40
CA THR A 674 -26.94 -3.00 -4.19
C THR A 674 -27.54 -2.02 -5.21
N ARG A 675 -28.15 -2.54 -6.28
CA ARG A 675 -28.82 -1.71 -7.31
C ARG A 675 -30.21 -1.28 -6.88
N LYS A 676 -30.74 -1.83 -5.79
CA LYS A 676 -32.06 -1.49 -5.25
C LYS A 676 -31.94 -0.33 -4.25
N PRO A 677 -33.00 0.49 -4.11
CA PRO A 677 -32.99 1.61 -3.16
C PRO A 677 -32.90 1.18 -1.69
N LEU A 678 -33.24 -0.07 -1.38
CA LEU A 678 -33.13 -0.66 -0.05
C LEU A 678 -32.16 -1.84 -0.09
N ILE A 679 -31.14 -1.81 0.78
CA ILE A 679 -30.10 -2.83 0.88
C ILE A 679 -30.14 -3.43 2.28
N PHE A 680 -30.20 -4.76 2.34
CA PHE A 680 -30.12 -5.54 3.58
C PHE A 680 -28.75 -6.21 3.67
N SER A 681 -28.09 -6.03 4.82
CA SER A 681 -26.81 -6.68 5.10
C SER A 681 -26.87 -7.36 6.46
N VAL A 682 -26.41 -8.62 6.52
CA VAL A 682 -26.27 -9.40 7.74
C VAL A 682 -24.85 -9.90 7.83
N SER A 683 -24.22 -9.73 9.00
CA SER A 683 -22.93 -10.31 9.33
C SER A 683 -23.02 -11.04 10.67
N SER A 684 -22.32 -12.17 10.78
CA SER A 684 -22.22 -12.97 12.00
C SER A 684 -20.78 -13.46 12.14
N GLY A 685 -20.21 -13.34 13.34
CA GLY A 685 -18.91 -13.87 13.67
C GLY A 685 -19.02 -14.71 14.94
N LEU A 686 -18.55 -15.95 14.88
CA LEU A 686 -18.46 -16.87 16.01
C LEU A 686 -17.00 -17.27 16.20
N TYR A 687 -16.43 -16.88 17.32
CA TYR A 687 -15.13 -17.37 17.76
C TYR A 687 -15.31 -18.16 19.07
N ARG A 688 -15.07 -19.47 19.02
CA ARG A 688 -15.26 -20.36 20.17
C ARG A 688 -13.98 -21.10 20.50
N ARG A 689 -13.54 -20.99 21.75
CA ARG A 689 -12.53 -21.84 22.38
C ARG A 689 -13.12 -22.46 23.66
N PRO A 690 -12.73 -23.68 24.06
CA PRO A 690 -13.03 -24.19 25.39
C PRO A 690 -12.48 -23.22 26.43
N THR A 691 -13.31 -22.84 27.40
CA THR A 691 -12.82 -22.20 28.62
C THR A 691 -11.96 -23.22 29.35
N ILE A 692 -10.67 -22.92 29.55
CA ILE A 692 -9.84 -23.69 30.47
C ILE A 692 -10.44 -23.48 31.86
N GLY A 693 -10.98 -24.55 32.45
CA GLY A 693 -11.49 -24.56 33.82
C GLY A 693 -10.37 -24.63 34.85
#